data_AF-A0A843W6D3-F1
#
_entry.id   AF-A0A843W6D3-F1
#
_cell.length_a   1.000
_cell.length_b   1.000
_cell.length_c   1.000
_cell.angle_alpha   90.00
_cell.angle_beta   90.00
_cell.angle_gamma   90.00
#
_symmetry.space_group_name_H-M   'P 1'
#
loop_
_entity.id
_entity.type
_entity.pdbx_description
1 polymer ?
#
loop_
_entity_poly.entity_id
_entity_poly.type
_entity_poly.pdbx_seq_one_letter_code
_entity_poly.pdbx_strand_id
1 'polypeptide(L)'
;MGNCLPSDLNRKRSAVDGGVPLPIQTAFKLPAPLPSWPSGGETLDLGGLEICQVSTFAKAWTALEGGADGLGATFFHPSPLPAGFSSLGSYAQPNNRPLFGWVLAGRDAGGGGALRLCPPVDYILLWTSANSKVNREGDGYFWFPTPPEGYRAVGLLVTSSPEKPPLDAIRCVRADLTDQGENDESVWSDGNGFEVHSLRPSVRGSGAAGVRVGTCAAGAGASAVACLKNMSVSQASAVANGAPIETLVQAYSPWFWFHPKDPYLPSSVGWFFGNGALLYKKGDPNPARIDPSGSNLPQGGSNDGEYWLDLPGGGDRDRVMKGDLSTVEVYLHVKPAVLGGTFTDIAFWVFHPFNGPARAKLGPFNISLGRIGEHVSDWEHVTLRVSNLNGELQRVFFAQHSGGVWVEAPQLEFRPGTNKPVVYSSLHGHASYPKPGLVLQGDAKLGVGIRNDTEGGGPGMDAGARYKLVAVDGEAEVVEPPWLNYRREWGPKVEYDVGKEIGRATRLLPRRLRRALEKIVRSLPAELLGEEGPTGPKDKGSCKLQSDVLREAISQLTTDSKEKKRKFTETIELQIGLKNYDPQKDKRFSGSVKLPHIPRPKMKVCMLGDAQHVEEAEKIGLDYMDVEGLKKMNKNKKLVKKLAKKHHAFLASEAIIKQIPRLLGPGLNKAGKVGKFPTLVSHQESLESKVNETKAMVKFQLKKVLCMGVAVGNCQMEEKQIFQNVQLSVNFLVSLLKKNWQNVGKVFVPEEHYGETNSCVLKLQEAASFCPATEADAFLFHHCFA
;
A
#
# COMPACT_ATOMS: atom_id res chain seq x y z
N MET A 1 32.10 -31.43 12.25
CA MET A 1 32.98 -30.29 12.61
C MET A 1 32.31 -29.04 12.11
N GLY A 2 31.66 -28.32 13.02
CA GLY A 2 30.84 -27.16 12.71
C GLY A 2 31.60 -25.87 12.99
N ASN A 3 31.46 -24.90 12.09
CA ASN A 3 31.75 -23.50 12.37
C ASN A 3 30.43 -22.74 12.36
N CYS A 4 29.89 -22.55 13.55
CA CYS A 4 28.88 -21.54 13.85
C CYS A 4 29.58 -20.18 13.82
N LEU A 5 29.12 -19.24 12.97
CA LEU A 5 29.48 -17.83 13.13
C LEU A 5 28.47 -17.19 14.11
N PRO A 6 28.94 -16.50 15.16
CA PRO A 6 28.06 -15.89 16.16
C PRO A 6 27.46 -14.58 15.66
N SER A 7 26.24 -14.32 16.12
CA SER A 7 25.50 -13.06 15.99
C SER A 7 26.16 -11.94 16.81
N ASP A 8 26.77 -10.96 16.15
CA ASP A 8 27.26 -9.72 16.78
C ASP A 8 26.48 -8.50 16.25
N LEU A 9 25.38 -8.18 16.93
CA LEU A 9 24.68 -6.90 16.86
C LEU A 9 25.46 -5.86 17.71
N ASN A 10 26.55 -5.29 17.17
CA ASN A 10 27.07 -3.94 17.50
C ASN A 10 28.46 -3.69 16.90
N ARG A 11 28.56 -3.52 15.57
CA ARG A 11 29.71 -2.85 14.96
C ARG A 11 29.24 -1.82 13.93
N LYS A 12 29.15 -0.56 14.37
CA LYS A 12 29.43 0.57 13.49
C LYS A 12 30.90 0.48 13.10
N ARG A 13 31.20 -0.22 12.01
CA ARG A 13 32.46 -0.09 11.27
C ARG A 13 32.10 0.46 9.91
N SER A 14 32.61 1.65 9.58
CA SER A 14 32.66 2.13 8.21
C SER A 14 33.32 1.05 7.35
N ALA A 15 32.63 0.52 6.35
CA ALA A 15 33.15 -0.49 5.43
C ALA A 15 34.29 0.03 4.52
N VAL A 16 34.84 1.21 4.80
CA VAL A 16 35.83 1.89 3.97
C VAL A 16 37.27 1.57 4.41
N ASP A 17 37.45 0.87 5.54
CA ASP A 17 38.78 0.51 6.01
C ASP A 17 39.00 -1.01 5.90
N GLY A 18 39.43 -1.45 4.70
CA GLY A 18 39.95 -2.80 4.45
C GLY A 18 39.29 -3.57 3.31
N GLY A 19 39.52 -3.18 2.06
CA GLY A 19 39.62 -4.07 0.88
C GLY A 19 38.46 -5.02 0.51
N VAL A 20 37.34 -5.06 1.24
CA VAL A 20 36.20 -5.92 0.91
C VAL A 20 35.34 -5.23 -0.16
N PRO A 21 35.14 -5.83 -1.35
CA PRO A 21 34.33 -5.25 -2.41
C PRO A 21 32.87 -5.12 -1.95
N LEU A 22 32.22 -4.01 -2.34
CA LEU A 22 30.80 -3.80 -2.06
C LEU A 22 29.94 -4.84 -2.82
N PRO A 23 28.86 -5.36 -2.23
CA PRO A 23 27.97 -6.33 -2.90
C PRO A 23 27.57 -5.91 -4.32
N ILE A 24 27.25 -4.63 -4.52
CA ILE A 24 26.85 -4.04 -5.81
C ILE A 24 27.87 -4.22 -6.94
N GLN A 25 29.14 -4.49 -6.63
CA GLN A 25 30.20 -4.73 -7.63
C GLN A 25 30.09 -6.11 -8.27
N THR A 26 29.21 -6.98 -7.74
CA THR A 26 28.91 -8.30 -8.32
C THR A 26 27.51 -8.30 -8.91
N ALA A 27 27.36 -8.80 -10.14
CA ALA A 27 26.05 -8.98 -10.76
C ALA A 27 25.41 -10.29 -10.27
N PHE A 28 24.15 -10.21 -9.85
CA PHE A 28 23.37 -11.40 -9.52
C PHE A 28 22.99 -12.15 -10.81
N LYS A 29 23.03 -13.49 -10.72
CA LYS A 29 22.47 -14.38 -11.73
C LYS A 29 21.60 -15.40 -11.04
N LEU A 30 20.51 -15.76 -11.68
CA LEU A 30 19.68 -16.86 -11.23
C LEU A 30 20.50 -18.19 -11.24
N PRO A 31 20.23 -19.12 -10.32
CA PRO A 31 21.04 -20.33 -10.17
C PRO A 31 21.03 -21.30 -11.35
N ALA A 32 19.99 -21.25 -12.18
CA ALA A 32 19.82 -22.04 -13.38
C ALA A 32 19.51 -21.14 -14.59
N PRO A 33 19.73 -21.62 -15.84
CA PRO A 33 19.39 -20.86 -17.05
C PRO A 33 17.93 -20.39 -17.07
N LEU A 34 17.70 -19.27 -17.74
CA LEU A 34 16.34 -18.77 -17.99
C LEU A 34 15.55 -19.78 -18.86
N PRO A 35 14.22 -19.86 -18.68
CA PRO A 35 13.37 -20.67 -19.56
C PRO A 35 13.50 -20.22 -21.01
N SER A 36 13.31 -21.15 -21.94
CA SER A 36 13.27 -20.83 -23.37
C SER A 36 12.13 -19.86 -23.66
N TRP A 37 12.47 -18.66 -24.10
CA TRP A 37 11.51 -17.62 -24.43
C TRP A 37 11.20 -17.65 -25.94
N PRO A 38 9.93 -17.54 -26.38
CA PRO A 38 9.62 -17.50 -27.80
C PRO A 38 10.30 -16.28 -28.46
N SER A 39 10.75 -16.47 -29.70
CA SER A 39 11.35 -15.41 -30.52
C SER A 39 10.33 -14.28 -30.74
N GLY A 40 10.67 -13.07 -30.28
CA GLY A 40 9.81 -11.88 -30.32
C GLY A 40 9.51 -11.25 -28.95
N GLY A 41 9.81 -11.93 -27.84
CA GLY A 41 9.60 -11.40 -26.49
C GLY A 41 10.62 -10.36 -26.02
N GLU A 42 11.64 -9.99 -26.80
CA GLU A 42 12.70 -9.07 -26.37
C GLU A 42 12.25 -7.59 -26.36
N THR A 43 11.19 -7.29 -27.11
CA THR A 43 10.66 -5.93 -27.25
C THR A 43 9.14 -5.89 -27.09
N LEU A 44 8.62 -4.73 -26.68
CA LEU A 44 7.18 -4.48 -26.54
C LEU A 44 6.83 -3.14 -27.20
N ASP A 45 5.79 -3.14 -28.04
CA ASP A 45 5.28 -1.90 -28.64
C ASP A 45 4.18 -1.27 -27.76
N LEU A 46 4.40 -0.02 -27.37
CA LEU A 46 3.49 0.79 -26.55
C LEU A 46 2.57 1.71 -27.37
N GLY A 47 2.55 1.61 -28.70
CA GLY A 47 1.81 2.49 -29.60
C GLY A 47 2.70 3.24 -30.60
N GLY A 48 3.65 2.54 -31.20
CA GLY A 48 4.74 3.05 -32.02
C GLY A 48 6.00 3.45 -31.24
N LEU A 49 6.03 3.22 -29.92
CA LEU A 49 7.24 3.29 -29.10
C LEU A 49 7.60 1.87 -28.69
N GLU A 50 8.62 1.33 -29.34
CA GLU A 50 9.14 0.01 -29.02
C GLU A 50 10.11 0.13 -27.85
N ILE A 51 9.92 -0.72 -26.84
CA ILE A 51 10.78 -0.76 -25.65
C ILE A 51 11.48 -2.11 -25.53
N CYS A 52 12.67 -2.11 -24.94
CA CYS A 52 13.37 -3.33 -24.54
C CYS A 52 13.94 -3.19 -23.13
N GLN A 53 14.16 -4.31 -22.44
CA GLN A 53 14.77 -4.32 -21.11
C GLN A 53 16.30 -4.42 -21.22
N VAL A 54 17.03 -3.50 -20.59
CA VAL A 54 18.51 -3.51 -20.51
C VAL A 54 18.93 -3.72 -19.06
N SER A 55 19.66 -4.80 -18.80
CA SER A 55 20.20 -5.17 -17.48
C SER A 55 21.72 -5.09 -17.37
N THR A 56 22.39 -4.59 -18.42
CA THR A 56 23.84 -4.33 -18.45
C THR A 56 24.12 -2.85 -18.30
N PHE A 57 25.16 -2.51 -17.55
CA PHE A 57 25.38 -1.15 -17.09
C PHE A 57 26.84 -0.72 -17.13
N ALA A 58 27.05 0.56 -17.42
CA ALA A 58 28.27 1.29 -17.10
C ALA A 58 28.07 2.08 -15.80
N LYS A 59 29.04 2.00 -14.87
CA LYS A 59 29.01 2.76 -13.62
C LYS A 59 29.14 4.25 -13.92
N ALA A 60 28.21 5.06 -13.40
CA ALA A 60 28.23 6.51 -13.51
C ALA A 60 28.86 7.16 -12.27
N TRP A 61 28.38 6.80 -11.08
CA TRP A 61 28.86 7.39 -9.81
C TRP A 61 28.52 6.49 -8.61
N THR A 62 29.30 6.60 -7.53
CA THR A 62 29.12 5.85 -6.28
C THR A 62 29.15 6.78 -5.07
N ALA A 63 28.09 6.77 -4.28
CA ALA A 63 28.12 7.23 -2.89
C ALA A 63 28.50 6.05 -1.99
N LEU A 64 29.42 6.25 -1.03
CA LEU A 64 29.92 5.21 -0.10
C LEU A 64 29.33 5.33 1.31
N GLU A 65 28.45 6.30 1.52
CA GLU A 65 27.70 6.50 2.76
C GLU A 65 26.28 7.02 2.50
N GLY A 66 25.44 6.98 3.53
CA GLY A 66 24.00 7.23 3.40
C GLY A 66 23.24 6.00 2.86
N GLY A 67 21.93 6.13 2.64
CA GLY A 67 21.10 5.04 2.13
C GLY A 67 20.98 3.82 3.05
N ALA A 68 20.57 2.68 2.48
CA ALA A 68 20.36 1.44 3.23
C ALA A 68 21.66 0.91 3.86
N ASP A 69 21.60 0.52 5.13
CA ASP A 69 22.73 0.04 5.95
C ASP A 69 23.92 1.02 6.06
N GLY A 70 23.75 2.26 5.59
CA GLY A 70 24.82 3.26 5.55
C GLY A 70 25.93 2.95 4.54
N LEU A 71 25.69 2.05 3.57
CA LEU A 71 26.67 1.64 2.56
C LEU A 71 26.65 2.51 1.29
N GLY A 72 25.75 3.49 1.22
CA GLY A 72 25.55 4.34 0.06
C GLY A 72 24.79 3.65 -1.09
N ALA A 73 24.93 4.21 -2.28
CA ALA A 73 24.28 3.72 -3.50
C ALA A 73 25.16 3.96 -4.72
N THR A 74 24.98 3.12 -5.75
CA THR A 74 25.68 3.25 -7.03
C THR A 74 24.66 3.56 -8.12
N PHE A 75 25.08 4.44 -9.02
CA PHE A 75 24.30 4.97 -10.12
C PHE A 75 24.93 4.52 -11.43
N PHE A 76 24.08 4.19 -12.40
CA PHE A 76 24.47 3.50 -13.61
C PHE A 76 23.79 4.07 -14.85
N HIS A 77 24.44 3.92 -16.00
CA HIS A 77 23.83 4.09 -17.31
C HIS A 77 23.65 2.74 -17.99
N PRO A 78 22.53 2.51 -18.70
CA PRO A 78 22.40 1.31 -19.53
C PRO A 78 23.49 1.29 -20.60
N SER A 79 24.25 0.19 -20.67
CA SER A 79 25.33 0.03 -21.66
C SER A 79 25.73 -1.45 -21.82
N PRO A 80 25.98 -1.93 -23.06
CA PRO A 80 25.68 -1.27 -24.33
C PRO A 80 24.16 -1.19 -24.58
N LEU A 81 23.72 -0.24 -25.39
CA LEU A 81 22.32 -0.17 -25.86
C LEU A 81 22.15 -0.99 -27.15
N PRO A 82 21.02 -1.70 -27.32
CA PRO A 82 20.69 -2.37 -28.58
C PRO A 82 20.60 -1.39 -29.75
N ALA A 83 20.87 -1.85 -30.97
CA ALA A 83 20.90 -1.00 -32.16
C ALA A 83 19.56 -0.26 -32.38
N GLY A 84 19.63 1.07 -32.49
CA GLY A 84 18.48 1.94 -32.68
C GLY A 84 17.70 2.28 -31.40
N PHE A 85 18.06 1.70 -30.25
CA PHE A 85 17.45 2.04 -28.96
C PHE A 85 18.21 3.18 -28.28
N SER A 86 17.47 4.01 -27.56
CA SER A 86 17.98 5.15 -26.80
C SER A 86 17.71 5.00 -25.30
N SER A 87 18.62 5.54 -24.48
CA SER A 87 18.45 5.58 -23.03
C SER A 87 17.29 6.49 -22.62
N LEU A 88 16.53 6.04 -21.62
CA LEU A 88 15.43 6.80 -21.00
C LEU A 88 15.79 7.35 -19.61
N GLY A 89 16.99 7.02 -19.09
CA GLY A 89 17.48 7.52 -17.81
C GLY A 89 18.52 6.61 -17.14
N SER A 90 19.02 7.07 -16.00
CA SER A 90 19.93 6.33 -15.13
C SER A 90 19.20 5.36 -14.20
N TYR A 91 19.88 4.27 -13.88
CA TYR A 91 19.50 3.32 -12.83
C TYR A 91 20.23 3.65 -11.53
N ALA A 92 19.61 3.37 -10.38
CA ALA A 92 20.23 3.54 -9.08
C ALA A 92 19.87 2.35 -8.17
N GLN A 93 20.85 1.88 -7.40
CA GLN A 93 20.68 0.77 -6.46
C GLN A 93 21.49 0.98 -5.17
N PRO A 94 20.96 0.62 -4.00
CA PRO A 94 21.74 0.60 -2.77
C PRO A 94 22.93 -0.37 -2.86
N ASN A 95 24.04 -0.03 -2.20
CA ASN A 95 25.28 -0.82 -2.28
C ASN A 95 25.23 -2.13 -1.49
N ASN A 96 24.21 -2.32 -0.65
CA ASN A 96 24.09 -3.44 0.26
C ASN A 96 23.66 -4.77 -0.40
N ARG A 97 23.46 -4.80 -1.72
CA ARG A 97 23.03 -5.98 -2.46
C ARG A 97 23.70 -6.08 -3.85
N PRO A 98 23.88 -7.31 -4.38
CA PRO A 98 24.40 -7.53 -5.74
C PRO A 98 23.60 -6.78 -6.80
N LEU A 99 24.26 -6.33 -7.88
CA LEU A 99 23.62 -5.64 -9.00
C LEU A 99 22.58 -6.55 -9.65
N PHE A 100 21.33 -6.13 -9.60
CA PHE A 100 20.18 -6.82 -10.19
C PHE A 100 19.16 -5.77 -10.64
N GLY A 101 19.63 -4.88 -11.50
CA GLY A 101 18.85 -3.78 -12.03
C GLY A 101 18.46 -4.00 -13.47
N TRP A 102 17.49 -3.22 -13.92
CA TRP A 102 17.18 -3.05 -15.32
C TRP A 102 16.60 -1.66 -15.55
N VAL A 103 16.71 -1.18 -16.79
CA VAL A 103 15.96 -0.03 -17.29
C VAL A 103 15.37 -0.36 -18.65
N LEU A 104 14.28 0.30 -19.01
CA LEU A 104 13.78 0.27 -20.37
C LEU A 104 14.57 1.24 -21.24
N ALA A 105 14.97 0.76 -22.41
CA ALA A 105 15.40 1.60 -23.52
C ALA A 105 14.27 1.69 -24.55
N GLY A 106 14.18 2.81 -25.26
CA GLY A 106 13.11 3.06 -26.23
C GLY A 106 13.63 3.30 -27.64
N ARG A 107 12.87 2.86 -28.65
CA ARG A 107 13.08 3.12 -30.07
C ARG A 107 11.78 3.60 -30.69
N ASP A 108 11.88 4.58 -31.58
CA ASP A 108 10.75 4.95 -32.44
C ASP A 108 10.58 3.89 -33.52
N ALA A 109 9.44 3.19 -33.54
CA ALA A 109 9.20 2.08 -34.46
C ALA A 109 8.91 2.53 -35.91
N GLY A 110 8.80 3.85 -36.16
CA GLY A 110 8.57 4.40 -37.48
C GLY A 110 7.11 4.29 -37.95
N GLY A 111 6.57 5.40 -38.44
CA GLY A 111 5.22 5.52 -38.98
C GLY A 111 4.87 7.00 -39.16
N GLY A 112 4.24 7.37 -40.28
CA GLY A 112 4.00 8.77 -40.65
C GLY A 112 3.35 9.57 -39.50
N GLY A 113 4.07 10.56 -38.97
CA GLY A 113 3.65 11.37 -37.83
C GLY A 113 4.82 11.93 -37.01
N ALA A 114 4.51 12.57 -35.87
CA ALA A 114 5.52 13.13 -34.96
C ALA A 114 6.33 12.01 -34.26
N LEU A 115 7.62 12.26 -34.05
CA LEU A 115 8.51 11.32 -33.35
C LEU A 115 7.99 10.98 -31.95
N ARG A 116 8.21 9.75 -31.48
CA ARG A 116 7.85 9.30 -30.13
C ARG A 116 8.93 9.66 -29.11
N LEU A 117 10.16 9.84 -29.59
CA LEU A 117 11.34 10.17 -28.80
C LEU A 117 12.02 11.41 -29.36
N CYS A 118 12.51 12.27 -28.47
CA CYS A 118 13.29 13.45 -28.86
C CYS A 118 14.45 13.69 -27.87
N PRO A 119 15.53 14.36 -28.29
CA PRO A 119 16.49 14.93 -27.34
C PRO A 119 15.82 15.95 -26.40
N PRO A 120 16.28 16.10 -25.15
CA PRO A 120 15.96 17.29 -24.36
C PRO A 120 16.48 18.57 -25.02
N VAL A 121 15.92 19.73 -24.65
CA VAL A 121 16.42 21.04 -25.10
C VAL A 121 17.58 21.56 -24.25
N ASP A 122 17.63 21.16 -22.98
CA ASP A 122 18.69 21.52 -22.02
C ASP A 122 18.62 20.60 -20.79
N TYR A 123 19.53 20.78 -19.84
CA TYR A 123 19.53 20.10 -18.54
C TYR A 123 19.50 21.09 -17.37
N ILE A 124 18.75 20.73 -16.33
CA ILE A 124 18.74 21.41 -15.04
C ILE A 124 19.56 20.58 -14.06
N LEU A 125 20.59 21.19 -13.45
CA LEU A 125 21.35 20.54 -12.37
C LEU A 125 20.49 20.51 -11.10
N LEU A 126 20.10 19.31 -10.66
CA LEU A 126 19.32 19.11 -9.44
C LEU A 126 20.20 19.10 -8.18
N TRP A 127 21.35 18.43 -8.27
CA TRP A 127 22.26 18.24 -7.14
C TRP A 127 23.66 17.86 -7.61
N THR A 128 24.66 18.21 -6.80
CA THR A 128 26.05 17.78 -6.99
C THR A 128 26.68 17.42 -5.66
N SER A 129 27.56 16.41 -5.67
CA SER A 129 28.35 16.07 -4.50
C SER A 129 29.56 16.98 -4.28
N ALA A 130 29.95 17.82 -5.25
CA ALA A 130 31.18 18.63 -5.18
C ALA A 130 31.28 19.46 -3.89
N ASN A 131 30.15 20.00 -3.42
CA ASN A 131 30.05 20.79 -2.19
C ASN A 131 29.52 19.99 -0.99
N SER A 132 29.36 18.68 -1.13
CA SER A 132 28.83 17.79 -0.11
C SER A 132 29.96 17.18 0.72
N LYS A 133 29.67 16.87 1.98
CA LYS A 133 30.57 16.11 2.88
C LYS A 133 30.43 14.59 2.71
N VAL A 134 29.61 14.14 1.76
CA VAL A 134 29.36 12.72 1.48
C VAL A 134 30.65 12.01 1.04
N ASN A 135 31.01 10.92 1.71
CA ASN A 135 32.05 9.98 1.28
C ASN A 135 31.66 9.28 -0.04
N ARG A 136 32.54 9.31 -1.05
CA ARG A 136 32.21 9.04 -2.45
C ARG A 136 33.41 8.68 -3.33
N GLU A 137 33.14 8.06 -4.47
CA GLU A 137 34.14 7.85 -5.54
C GLU A 137 34.05 8.98 -6.58
N GLY A 138 34.76 10.08 -6.35
CA GLY A 138 34.67 11.28 -7.21
C GLY A 138 33.35 12.03 -7.06
N ASP A 139 33.17 13.09 -7.86
CA ASP A 139 31.97 13.91 -7.79
C ASP A 139 30.85 13.43 -8.72
N GLY A 140 29.63 13.37 -8.21
CA GLY A 140 28.41 13.02 -8.94
C GLY A 140 27.54 14.24 -9.19
N TYR A 141 26.92 14.30 -10.37
CA TYR A 141 26.07 15.40 -10.82
C TYR A 141 24.75 14.84 -11.33
N PHE A 142 23.63 15.35 -10.83
CA PHE A 142 22.28 14.87 -11.14
C PHE A 142 21.57 15.86 -12.04
N TRP A 143 21.28 15.46 -13.26
CA TRP A 143 20.72 16.30 -14.30
C TRP A 143 19.30 15.88 -14.63
N PHE A 144 18.38 16.83 -14.52
CA PHE A 144 17.02 16.66 -15.02
C PHE A 144 16.94 17.15 -16.47
N PRO A 145 16.57 16.30 -17.43
CA PRO A 145 16.39 16.73 -18.81
C PRO A 145 15.19 17.67 -18.92
N THR A 146 15.36 18.78 -19.64
CA THR A 146 14.28 19.71 -19.97
C THR A 146 13.58 19.21 -21.22
N PRO A 147 12.36 18.64 -21.13
CA PRO A 147 11.67 18.11 -22.30
C PRO A 147 11.18 19.25 -23.21
N PRO A 148 11.21 19.07 -24.54
CA PRO A 148 10.49 19.96 -25.46
C PRO A 148 8.98 19.94 -25.23
N GLU A 149 8.27 20.93 -25.79
CA GLU A 149 6.80 20.98 -25.74
C GLU A 149 6.17 19.70 -26.31
N GLY A 150 5.21 19.13 -25.60
CA GLY A 150 4.56 17.88 -25.98
C GLY A 150 5.30 16.61 -25.57
N TYR A 151 6.44 16.71 -24.88
CA TYR A 151 7.21 15.58 -24.36
C TYR A 151 7.37 15.65 -22.84
N ARG A 152 7.74 14.51 -22.23
CA ARG A 152 8.02 14.38 -20.80
C ARG A 152 9.29 13.57 -20.57
N ALA A 153 9.98 13.89 -19.48
CA ALA A 153 11.08 13.08 -18.98
C ALA A 153 10.53 11.87 -18.21
N VAL A 154 11.12 10.69 -18.46
CA VAL A 154 10.80 9.44 -17.74
C VAL A 154 11.98 8.93 -16.90
N GLY A 155 13.03 9.75 -16.76
CA GLY A 155 14.20 9.48 -15.94
C GLY A 155 15.12 10.69 -15.88
N LEU A 156 16.10 10.64 -14.98
CA LEU A 156 17.18 11.61 -14.87
C LEU A 156 18.50 11.02 -15.38
N LEU A 157 19.53 11.86 -15.52
CA LEU A 157 20.88 11.43 -15.88
C LEU A 157 21.86 11.77 -14.75
N VAL A 158 22.69 10.81 -14.35
CA VAL A 158 23.75 11.01 -13.35
C VAL A 158 25.11 10.98 -14.03
N THR A 159 25.97 11.96 -13.86
CA THR A 159 27.32 11.98 -14.47
C THR A 159 28.41 12.18 -13.43
N SER A 160 29.66 11.93 -13.83
CA SER A 160 30.87 12.22 -13.04
C SER A 160 31.58 13.51 -13.43
N SER A 161 31.02 14.27 -14.39
CA SER A 161 31.55 15.55 -14.88
C SER A 161 30.60 16.71 -14.54
N PRO A 162 31.13 17.88 -14.15
CA PRO A 162 30.34 19.10 -13.94
C PRO A 162 29.78 19.69 -15.24
N GLU A 163 30.28 19.27 -16.41
CA GLU A 163 29.81 19.75 -17.70
C GLU A 163 28.41 19.21 -18.00
N LYS A 164 27.61 20.04 -18.70
CA LYS A 164 26.28 19.61 -19.15
C LYS A 164 26.41 18.37 -20.05
N PRO A 165 25.60 17.32 -19.81
CA PRO A 165 25.64 16.14 -20.64
C PRO A 165 25.26 16.43 -22.09
N PRO A 166 25.70 15.61 -23.06
CA PRO A 166 25.20 15.68 -24.44
C PRO A 166 23.68 15.52 -24.53
N LEU A 167 23.04 16.23 -25.46
CA LEU A 167 21.59 16.16 -25.68
C LEU A 167 21.14 14.79 -26.25
N ASP A 168 22.06 13.95 -26.70
CA ASP A 168 21.80 12.58 -27.16
C ASP A 168 21.97 11.50 -26.09
N ALA A 169 22.43 11.86 -24.89
CA ALA A 169 22.64 10.91 -23.79
C ALA A 169 21.32 10.32 -23.21
N ILE A 170 20.19 11.01 -23.40
CA ILE A 170 18.86 10.58 -22.95
C ILE A 170 17.79 11.07 -23.93
N ARG A 171 16.64 10.37 -23.99
CA ARG A 171 15.47 10.80 -24.74
C ARG A 171 14.29 11.14 -23.82
N CYS A 172 13.57 12.20 -24.20
CA CYS A 172 12.25 12.50 -23.67
C CYS A 172 11.20 11.79 -24.52
N VAL A 173 10.07 11.44 -23.89
CA VAL A 173 9.01 10.62 -24.48
C VAL A 173 7.79 11.49 -24.75
N ARG A 174 7.12 11.27 -25.89
CA ARG A 174 5.91 12.03 -26.25
C ARG A 174 4.83 11.86 -25.18
N ALA A 175 4.18 12.95 -24.80
CA ALA A 175 3.38 13.03 -23.58
C ALA A 175 2.18 12.08 -23.55
N ASP A 176 1.60 11.72 -24.71
CA ASP A 176 0.51 10.74 -24.83
C ASP A 176 0.93 9.30 -24.51
N LEU A 177 2.22 8.98 -24.66
CA LEU A 177 2.85 7.70 -24.33
C LEU A 177 3.42 7.67 -22.90
N THR A 178 3.01 8.62 -22.06
CA THR A 178 3.42 8.71 -20.66
C THR A 178 2.23 8.77 -19.72
N ASP A 179 2.43 8.35 -18.47
CA ASP A 179 1.44 8.44 -17.40
C ASP A 179 2.09 8.92 -16.09
N GLN A 180 1.28 9.21 -15.08
CA GLN A 180 1.76 9.69 -13.79
C GLN A 180 2.60 8.62 -13.08
N GLY A 181 3.85 8.99 -12.75
CA GLY A 181 4.72 8.23 -11.87
C GLY A 181 4.65 8.74 -10.43
N GLU A 182 5.04 7.88 -9.50
CA GLU A 182 5.29 8.24 -8.10
C GLU A 182 6.57 7.55 -7.59
N ASN A 183 7.13 8.09 -6.52
CA ASN A 183 8.25 7.46 -5.81
C ASN A 183 7.81 6.11 -5.22
N ASP A 184 8.66 5.10 -5.36
CA ASP A 184 8.44 3.73 -4.85
C ASP A 184 9.28 3.48 -3.61
N GLU A 185 10.57 3.18 -3.79
CA GLU A 185 11.51 2.89 -2.70
C GLU A 185 12.60 3.95 -2.63
N SER A 186 12.96 4.36 -1.42
CA SER A 186 14.12 5.22 -1.20
C SER A 186 15.40 4.44 -1.49
N VAL A 187 16.19 4.94 -2.42
CA VAL A 187 17.47 4.34 -2.84
C VAL A 187 18.62 4.96 -2.05
N TRP A 188 18.62 6.28 -1.92
CA TRP A 188 19.71 7.02 -1.29
C TRP A 188 19.27 8.38 -0.79
N SER A 189 19.94 8.91 0.24
CA SER A 189 19.79 10.28 0.72
C SER A 189 21.14 10.82 1.17
N ASP A 190 21.34 12.12 0.96
CA ASP A 190 22.54 12.85 1.41
C ASP A 190 22.47 13.26 2.90
N GLY A 191 21.35 12.97 3.59
CA GLY A 191 21.11 13.35 4.97
C GLY A 191 20.80 14.84 5.20
N ASN A 192 20.83 15.67 4.16
CA ASN A 192 20.59 17.12 4.19
C ASN A 192 19.36 17.54 3.36
N GLY A 193 18.52 16.58 2.97
CA GLY A 193 17.23 16.81 2.31
C GLY A 193 17.20 16.46 0.82
N PHE A 194 18.31 16.02 0.23
CA PHE A 194 18.28 15.40 -1.10
C PHE A 194 18.03 13.90 -0.97
N GLU A 195 17.08 13.41 -1.74
CA GLU A 195 16.69 12.00 -1.76
C GLU A 195 16.57 11.52 -3.19
N VAL A 196 16.97 10.26 -3.40
CA VAL A 196 16.81 9.51 -4.64
C VAL A 196 15.86 8.35 -4.37
N HIS A 197 14.89 8.20 -5.26
CA HIS A 197 13.87 7.15 -5.19
C HIS A 197 13.82 6.37 -6.49
N SER A 198 13.45 5.10 -6.41
CA SER A 198 12.98 4.35 -7.57
C SER A 198 11.56 4.80 -7.96
N LEU A 199 11.19 4.57 -9.21
CA LEU A 199 9.90 5.02 -9.76
C LEU A 199 8.94 3.88 -10.02
N ARG A 200 7.64 4.16 -9.87
CA ARG A 200 6.54 3.28 -10.28
C ARG A 200 5.34 4.08 -10.83
N PRO A 201 4.47 3.46 -11.62
CA PRO A 201 3.19 4.08 -12.01
C PRO A 201 2.28 4.35 -10.80
N SER A 202 1.57 5.48 -10.80
CA SER A 202 0.59 5.82 -9.75
C SER A 202 -0.69 4.99 -9.85
N VAL A 203 -1.15 4.68 -11.07
CA VAL A 203 -2.27 3.77 -11.33
C VAL A 203 -1.71 2.37 -11.57
N ARG A 204 -2.21 1.38 -10.83
CA ARG A 204 -1.71 0.00 -10.83
C ARG A 204 -2.88 -0.94 -10.64
N GLY A 205 -2.80 -2.12 -11.23
CA GLY A 205 -3.84 -3.13 -11.17
C GLY A 205 -3.84 -3.91 -12.48
N SER A 206 -4.69 -4.95 -12.53
CA SER A 206 -4.89 -5.74 -13.74
C SER A 206 -5.54 -4.86 -14.80
N GLY A 207 -4.84 -4.62 -15.92
CA GLY A 207 -5.31 -3.74 -17.00
C GLY A 207 -4.88 -2.26 -16.89
N ALA A 208 -4.11 -1.88 -15.85
CA ALA A 208 -3.54 -0.54 -15.77
C ALA A 208 -2.48 -0.32 -16.86
N ALA A 209 -2.56 0.82 -17.56
CA ALA A 209 -1.70 1.13 -18.71
C ALA A 209 -0.28 1.62 -18.34
N GLY A 210 -0.06 2.04 -17.09
CA GLY A 210 1.22 2.59 -16.66
C GLY A 210 2.33 1.53 -16.63
N VAL A 211 3.46 1.84 -17.25
CA VAL A 211 4.65 0.98 -17.42
C VAL A 211 5.80 1.48 -16.56
N ARG A 212 6.41 0.58 -15.79
CA ARG A 212 7.61 0.88 -14.98
C ARG A 212 8.85 0.91 -15.87
N VAL A 213 9.62 1.99 -15.79
CA VAL A 213 10.81 2.21 -16.64
C VAL A 213 12.10 1.69 -16.01
N GLY A 214 12.15 1.55 -14.68
CA GLY A 214 13.35 1.12 -13.95
C GLY A 214 14.32 2.27 -13.62
N THR A 215 14.06 3.49 -14.11
CA THR A 215 14.84 4.70 -13.83
C THR A 215 14.62 5.22 -12.40
N CYS A 216 15.49 6.13 -11.96
CA CYS A 216 15.36 6.84 -10.69
C CYS A 216 14.84 8.28 -10.86
N ALA A 217 14.31 8.82 -9.76
CA ALA A 217 13.99 10.24 -9.58
C ALA A 217 14.75 10.79 -8.37
N ALA A 218 14.97 12.10 -8.35
CA ALA A 218 15.66 12.76 -7.25
C ALA A 218 15.14 14.18 -6.97
N GLY A 219 15.25 14.63 -5.73
CA GLY A 219 14.88 15.99 -5.28
C GLY A 219 13.47 16.13 -4.69
N ALA A 220 13.14 17.34 -4.20
CA ALA A 220 11.96 17.64 -3.37
C ALA A 220 10.59 17.64 -4.11
N GLY A 221 10.50 17.03 -5.30
CA GLY A 221 9.30 17.04 -6.12
C GLY A 221 9.21 15.81 -7.03
N ALA A 222 8.62 14.73 -6.51
CA ALA A 222 8.33 13.49 -7.25
C ALA A 222 7.46 13.68 -8.50
N SER A 223 6.82 14.84 -8.68
CA SER A 223 5.85 15.09 -9.75
C SER A 223 6.46 15.37 -11.14
N ALA A 224 7.79 15.44 -11.28
CA ALA A 224 8.43 15.84 -12.53
C ALA A 224 8.73 14.67 -13.48
N VAL A 225 8.98 13.46 -12.94
CA VAL A 225 9.31 12.28 -13.77
C VAL A 225 8.06 11.46 -14.04
N ALA A 226 7.72 11.29 -15.32
CA ALA A 226 6.60 10.45 -15.74
C ALA A 226 7.01 8.97 -15.80
N CYS A 227 6.02 8.08 -15.83
CA CYS A 227 6.22 6.69 -16.26
C CYS A 227 5.76 6.54 -17.71
N LEU A 228 6.06 5.41 -18.34
CA LEU A 228 5.57 5.11 -19.68
C LEU A 228 4.10 4.68 -19.63
N LYS A 229 3.40 4.78 -20.76
CA LYS A 229 2.02 4.33 -20.91
C LYS A 229 1.91 3.39 -22.10
N ASN A 230 1.37 2.21 -21.87
CA ASN A 230 1.04 1.28 -22.95
C ASN A 230 -0.34 1.64 -23.53
N MET A 231 -0.38 2.02 -24.81
CA MET A 231 -1.63 2.38 -25.51
C MET A 231 -2.43 1.17 -25.99
N SER A 232 -1.80 -0.01 -26.00
CA SER A 232 -2.34 -1.25 -26.55
C SER A 232 -2.55 -2.31 -25.47
N VAL A 233 -2.87 -1.90 -24.23
CA VAL A 233 -3.25 -2.84 -23.15
C VAL A 233 -4.64 -3.40 -23.43
N SER A 234 -4.75 -4.23 -24.46
CA SER A 234 -5.81 -5.22 -24.56
C SER A 234 -5.42 -6.43 -23.74
N GLN A 235 -6.32 -6.95 -22.91
CA GLN A 235 -6.04 -8.09 -22.04
C GLN A 235 -5.54 -9.35 -22.78
N ALA A 236 -5.88 -9.51 -24.06
CA ALA A 236 -5.43 -10.61 -24.92
C ALA A 236 -3.96 -10.53 -25.39
N SER A 237 -3.31 -9.36 -25.36
CA SER A 237 -1.96 -9.20 -25.94
C SER A 237 -0.81 -9.56 -24.99
N ALA A 238 -1.06 -9.64 -23.68
CA ALA A 238 -0.01 -9.94 -22.70
C ALA A 238 0.38 -11.43 -22.66
N VAL A 239 -0.51 -12.32 -23.09
CA VAL A 239 -0.22 -13.76 -23.27
C VAL A 239 0.38 -14.02 -24.66
N ALA A 240 0.06 -13.19 -25.65
CA ALA A 240 0.48 -13.37 -27.04
C ALA A 240 1.99 -13.24 -27.30
N ASN A 241 2.77 -12.64 -26.38
CA ASN A 241 4.23 -12.46 -26.51
C ASN A 241 5.07 -13.20 -25.43
N GLY A 242 4.45 -13.99 -24.55
CA GLY A 242 5.10 -14.64 -23.41
C GLY A 242 5.32 -16.16 -23.58
N ALA A 243 6.20 -16.74 -22.77
CA ALA A 243 6.30 -18.19 -22.65
C ALA A 243 5.01 -18.80 -22.07
N PRO A 244 4.64 -20.04 -22.42
CA PRO A 244 3.49 -20.73 -21.83
C PRO A 244 3.54 -20.71 -20.30
N ILE A 245 2.37 -20.58 -19.64
CA ILE A 245 2.27 -20.55 -18.17
C ILE A 245 2.97 -21.79 -17.57
N GLU A 246 2.86 -22.94 -18.23
CA GLU A 246 3.50 -24.19 -17.88
C GLU A 246 5.03 -24.05 -17.81
N THR A 247 5.63 -23.35 -18.77
CA THR A 247 7.08 -23.10 -18.81
C THR A 247 7.52 -22.24 -17.62
N LEU A 248 6.75 -21.20 -17.29
CA LEU A 248 7.03 -20.34 -16.13
C LEU A 248 6.88 -21.12 -14.80
N VAL A 249 5.84 -21.93 -14.68
CA VAL A 249 5.62 -22.77 -13.49
C VAL A 249 6.73 -23.81 -13.36
N GLN A 250 7.15 -24.47 -14.43
CA GLN A 250 8.27 -25.42 -14.39
C GLN A 250 9.58 -24.77 -13.94
N ALA A 251 9.87 -23.56 -14.44
CA ALA A 251 11.10 -22.83 -14.12
C ALA A 251 11.11 -22.27 -12.68
N TYR A 252 10.00 -21.70 -12.23
CA TYR A 252 9.97 -20.82 -11.07
C TYR A 252 9.00 -21.23 -9.96
N SER A 253 8.30 -22.37 -10.06
CA SER A 253 7.37 -22.78 -9.02
C SER A 253 8.02 -22.77 -7.63
N PRO A 254 7.41 -22.14 -6.63
CA PRO A 254 7.98 -22.09 -5.29
C PRO A 254 8.14 -23.48 -4.69
N TRP A 255 9.24 -23.68 -3.97
CA TRP A 255 9.40 -24.82 -3.09
C TRP A 255 9.01 -24.46 -1.67
N PHE A 256 7.96 -25.09 -1.14
CA PHE A 256 7.52 -24.90 0.23
C PHE A 256 8.25 -25.84 1.21
N TRP A 257 8.70 -25.29 2.32
CA TRP A 257 9.03 -26.03 3.54
C TRP A 257 7.95 -25.76 4.58
N PHE A 258 7.32 -26.82 5.07
CA PHE A 258 6.48 -26.77 6.25
C PHE A 258 7.33 -27.00 7.48
N HIS A 259 7.02 -26.29 8.55
CA HIS A 259 7.80 -26.37 9.78
C HIS A 259 7.82 -27.83 10.29
N PRO A 260 8.96 -28.41 10.72
CA PRO A 260 9.07 -29.83 11.07
C PRO A 260 8.13 -30.30 12.19
N LYS A 261 7.71 -29.36 13.04
CA LYS A 261 6.79 -29.57 14.17
C LYS A 261 5.34 -29.26 13.85
N ASP A 262 5.01 -28.91 12.60
CA ASP A 262 3.66 -28.58 12.23
C ASP A 262 2.83 -29.86 12.00
N PRO A 263 1.76 -30.10 12.78
CA PRO A 263 0.88 -31.23 12.55
C PRO A 263 -0.19 -30.96 11.48
N TYR A 264 -0.35 -29.70 11.03
CA TYR A 264 -1.42 -29.30 10.11
C TYR A 264 -0.82 -28.99 8.73
N LEU A 265 -0.91 -29.96 7.84
CA LEU A 265 -0.35 -29.87 6.48
C LEU A 265 -1.45 -29.47 5.48
N PRO A 266 -1.07 -28.96 4.30
CA PRO A 266 -2.05 -28.60 3.27
C PRO A 266 -2.74 -29.83 2.67
N SER A 267 -3.82 -29.59 1.94
CA SER A 267 -4.52 -30.58 1.12
C SER A 267 -5.15 -29.90 -0.10
N SER A 268 -5.75 -30.66 -1.00
CA SER A 268 -6.65 -30.06 -2.02
C SER A 268 -8.03 -29.78 -1.43
N VAL A 269 -8.72 -28.77 -1.97
CA VAL A 269 -10.10 -28.45 -1.61
C VAL A 269 -11.02 -29.67 -1.85
N GLY A 270 -10.80 -30.38 -2.96
CA GLY A 270 -11.59 -31.58 -3.29
C GLY A 270 -11.39 -32.72 -2.29
N TRP A 271 -10.17 -32.91 -1.78
CA TRP A 271 -9.91 -33.87 -0.69
C TRP A 271 -10.65 -33.46 0.59
N PHE A 272 -10.59 -32.18 0.96
CA PHE A 272 -11.26 -31.68 2.16
C PHE A 272 -12.78 -31.92 2.11
N PHE A 273 -13.42 -31.59 0.98
CA PHE A 273 -14.85 -31.85 0.77
C PHE A 273 -15.17 -33.35 0.74
N GLY A 274 -14.39 -34.14 0.00
CA GLY A 274 -14.56 -35.60 -0.09
C GLY A 274 -14.36 -36.34 1.23
N ASN A 275 -13.65 -35.75 2.20
CA ASN A 275 -13.42 -36.33 3.52
C ASN A 275 -14.39 -35.82 4.60
N GLY A 276 -15.53 -35.27 4.20
CA GLY A 276 -16.65 -35.02 5.09
C GLY A 276 -16.73 -33.59 5.63
N ALA A 277 -16.10 -32.61 4.98
CA ALA A 277 -16.39 -31.21 5.27
C ALA A 277 -17.88 -30.91 5.04
N LEU A 278 -18.40 -29.98 5.83
CA LEU A 278 -19.84 -29.73 5.97
C LEU A 278 -20.16 -28.26 5.71
N LEU A 279 -21.27 -28.02 5.02
CA LEU A 279 -21.86 -26.70 4.82
C LEU A 279 -22.92 -26.47 5.88
N TYR A 280 -22.72 -25.47 6.72
CA TYR A 280 -23.66 -25.04 7.72
C TYR A 280 -24.49 -23.87 7.21
N LYS A 281 -25.73 -23.78 7.71
CA LYS A 281 -26.64 -22.68 7.44
C LYS A 281 -27.17 -22.14 8.76
N LYS A 282 -27.23 -20.82 8.87
CA LYS A 282 -27.76 -20.15 10.06
C LYS A 282 -29.21 -20.56 10.34
N GLY A 283 -29.46 -21.00 11.56
CA GLY A 283 -30.79 -21.46 12.01
C GLY A 283 -31.16 -22.88 11.57
N ASP A 284 -30.30 -23.59 10.83
CA ASP A 284 -30.49 -25.00 10.49
C ASP A 284 -29.56 -25.88 11.34
N PRO A 285 -30.09 -26.80 12.16
CA PRO A 285 -29.28 -27.69 12.98
C PRO A 285 -28.60 -28.82 12.17
N ASN A 286 -29.02 -29.05 10.92
CA ASN A 286 -28.52 -30.16 10.11
C ASN A 286 -27.58 -29.64 9.00
N PRO A 287 -26.26 -29.79 9.15
CA PRO A 287 -25.33 -29.38 8.10
C PRO A 287 -25.43 -30.27 6.86
N ALA A 288 -25.29 -29.66 5.69
CA ALA A 288 -25.31 -30.35 4.40
C ALA A 288 -23.91 -30.90 4.04
N ARG A 289 -23.87 -32.04 3.36
CA ARG A 289 -22.63 -32.54 2.74
C ARG A 289 -22.23 -31.67 1.57
N ILE A 290 -20.93 -31.50 1.35
CA ILE A 290 -20.37 -30.75 0.23
C ILE A 290 -19.93 -31.73 -0.86
N ASP A 291 -20.29 -31.47 -2.11
CA ASP A 291 -19.77 -32.24 -3.24
C ASP A 291 -18.26 -32.00 -3.39
N PRO A 292 -17.45 -32.98 -3.84
CA PRO A 292 -16.00 -32.79 -3.98
C PRO A 292 -15.57 -31.59 -4.86
N SER A 293 -16.42 -31.15 -5.80
CA SER A 293 -16.18 -29.96 -6.63
C SER A 293 -16.69 -28.66 -6.00
N GLY A 294 -17.49 -28.75 -4.93
CA GLY A 294 -18.25 -27.65 -4.35
C GLY A 294 -19.43 -27.18 -5.20
N SER A 295 -19.92 -28.01 -6.14
CA SER A 295 -21.04 -27.67 -7.03
C SER A 295 -22.33 -27.29 -6.31
N ASN A 296 -22.56 -27.85 -5.13
CA ASN A 296 -23.73 -27.60 -4.30
C ASN A 296 -23.55 -26.45 -3.30
N LEU A 297 -22.42 -25.73 -3.34
CA LEU A 297 -22.21 -24.53 -2.53
C LEU A 297 -23.00 -23.35 -3.11
N PRO A 298 -23.49 -22.42 -2.27
CA PRO A 298 -24.04 -21.15 -2.73
C PRO A 298 -23.05 -20.40 -3.63
N GLN A 299 -23.49 -20.06 -4.84
CA GLN A 299 -22.65 -19.42 -5.87
C GLN A 299 -22.85 -17.89 -5.87
N GLY A 300 -21.76 -17.12 -6.04
CA GLY A 300 -21.82 -15.65 -6.20
C GLY A 300 -22.33 -14.89 -4.96
N GLY A 301 -22.66 -13.60 -5.12
CA GLY A 301 -23.13 -12.74 -4.01
C GLY A 301 -22.02 -12.23 -3.09
N SER A 302 -22.39 -11.47 -2.05
CA SER A 302 -21.47 -11.05 -0.98
C SER A 302 -21.58 -11.99 0.21
N ASN A 303 -20.54 -12.09 1.04
CA ASN A 303 -20.63 -12.76 2.34
C ASN A 303 -21.79 -12.13 3.14
N ASP A 304 -22.85 -12.89 3.38
CA ASP A 304 -24.08 -12.50 4.08
C ASP A 304 -24.17 -13.14 5.49
N GLY A 305 -23.15 -13.89 5.92
CA GLY A 305 -23.12 -14.58 7.21
C GLY A 305 -24.17 -15.68 7.37
N GLU A 306 -24.85 -16.09 6.28
CA GLU A 306 -25.88 -17.12 6.32
C GLU A 306 -25.30 -18.54 6.23
N TYR A 307 -24.11 -18.69 5.62
CA TYR A 307 -23.46 -19.97 5.38
C TYR A 307 -22.00 -19.95 5.81
N TRP A 308 -21.53 -21.07 6.37
CA TRP A 308 -20.11 -21.29 6.64
C TRP A 308 -19.70 -22.76 6.43
N LEU A 309 -18.43 -22.99 6.16
CA LEU A 309 -17.85 -24.34 6.10
C LEU A 309 -17.28 -24.75 7.47
N ASP A 310 -17.31 -26.03 7.80
CA ASP A 310 -16.61 -26.56 8.97
C ASP A 310 -16.13 -28.00 8.70
N LEU A 311 -15.27 -28.49 9.58
CA LEU A 311 -14.75 -29.85 9.61
C LEU A 311 -15.88 -30.89 9.84
N PRO A 312 -15.65 -32.16 9.47
CA PRO A 312 -16.57 -33.25 9.80
C PRO A 312 -16.81 -33.34 11.32
N GLY A 313 -18.00 -33.81 11.68
CA GLY A 313 -18.29 -34.24 13.04
C GLY A 313 -17.66 -35.61 13.36
N GLY A 314 -17.50 -35.92 14.65
CA GLY A 314 -17.04 -37.23 15.11
C GLY A 314 -15.54 -37.49 14.92
N GLY A 315 -15.16 -38.77 14.81
CA GLY A 315 -13.77 -39.23 14.87
C GLY A 315 -12.89 -38.83 13.67
N ASP A 316 -13.48 -38.41 12.55
CA ASP A 316 -12.73 -38.00 11.36
C ASP A 316 -12.18 -36.57 11.43
N ARG A 317 -12.65 -35.76 12.39
CA ARG A 317 -12.25 -34.36 12.57
C ARG A 317 -10.74 -34.19 12.67
N ASP A 318 -10.10 -34.92 13.57
CA ASP A 318 -8.66 -34.83 13.83
C ASP A 318 -7.82 -35.26 12.63
N ARG A 319 -8.32 -36.21 11.83
CA ARG A 319 -7.65 -36.65 10.60
C ARG A 319 -7.73 -35.56 9.53
N VAL A 320 -8.91 -34.96 9.33
CA VAL A 320 -9.10 -33.92 8.31
C VAL A 320 -8.35 -32.64 8.66
N MET A 321 -8.28 -32.27 9.95
CA MET A 321 -7.47 -31.13 10.43
C MET A 321 -6.00 -31.23 10.04
N LYS A 322 -5.42 -32.44 10.08
CA LYS A 322 -4.00 -32.66 9.75
C LYS A 322 -3.70 -32.47 8.25
N GLY A 323 -4.72 -32.49 7.40
CA GLY A 323 -4.56 -32.47 5.96
C GLY A 323 -3.85 -33.71 5.40
N ASP A 324 -3.50 -33.63 4.12
CA ASP A 324 -2.83 -34.70 3.40
C ASP A 324 -1.97 -34.11 2.28
N LEU A 325 -0.68 -33.96 2.58
CA LEU A 325 0.31 -33.40 1.67
C LEU A 325 0.40 -34.17 0.34
N SER A 326 0.05 -35.46 0.32
CA SER A 326 0.09 -36.25 -0.92
C SER A 326 -1.01 -35.88 -1.90
N THR A 327 -2.07 -35.21 -1.43
CA THR A 327 -3.27 -34.86 -2.22
C THR A 327 -3.34 -33.39 -2.60
N VAL A 328 -2.35 -32.62 -2.15
CA VAL A 328 -2.28 -31.19 -2.36
C VAL A 328 -2.35 -30.84 -3.85
N GLU A 329 -3.10 -29.78 -4.13
CA GLU A 329 -3.22 -29.16 -5.44
C GLU A 329 -3.09 -27.66 -5.22
N VAL A 330 -2.11 -27.03 -5.89
CA VAL A 330 -1.90 -25.59 -5.79
C VAL A 330 -2.78 -24.88 -6.82
N TYR A 331 -3.43 -23.80 -6.41
CA TYR A 331 -4.36 -23.07 -7.29
C TYR A 331 -3.68 -21.81 -7.84
N LEU A 332 -3.57 -21.72 -9.16
CA LEU A 332 -2.88 -20.62 -9.82
C LEU A 332 -3.85 -19.53 -10.27
N HIS A 333 -3.53 -18.29 -9.89
CA HIS A 333 -4.14 -17.08 -10.44
C HIS A 333 -3.08 -16.26 -11.16
N VAL A 334 -3.21 -16.14 -12.48
CA VAL A 334 -2.25 -15.46 -13.35
C VAL A 334 -2.77 -14.08 -13.75
N LYS A 335 -1.90 -13.08 -13.64
CA LYS A 335 -2.17 -11.69 -14.01
C LYS A 335 -1.13 -11.26 -15.04
N PRO A 336 -1.37 -11.47 -16.35
CA PRO A 336 -0.35 -11.29 -17.38
C PRO A 336 -0.05 -9.83 -17.73
N ALA A 337 -0.99 -8.92 -17.47
CA ALA A 337 -0.92 -7.51 -17.88
C ALA A 337 -0.53 -6.54 -16.74
N VAL A 338 0.42 -6.92 -15.89
CA VAL A 338 0.85 -6.08 -14.75
C VAL A 338 1.87 -5.02 -15.21
N LEU A 339 1.73 -3.80 -14.68
CA LEU A 339 2.57 -2.64 -15.04
C LEU A 339 2.62 -2.41 -16.56
N GLY A 340 1.44 -2.24 -17.17
CA GLY A 340 1.30 -1.98 -18.60
C GLY A 340 1.78 -3.14 -19.48
N GLY A 341 1.69 -4.37 -18.98
CA GLY A 341 2.04 -5.58 -19.74
C GLY A 341 3.52 -5.97 -19.72
N THR A 342 4.36 -5.28 -18.95
CA THR A 342 5.79 -5.61 -18.84
C THR A 342 6.08 -6.76 -17.87
N PHE A 343 5.13 -7.11 -17.01
CA PHE A 343 5.28 -8.19 -16.04
C PHE A 343 4.03 -9.08 -15.99
N THR A 344 4.27 -10.36 -15.70
CA THR A 344 3.25 -11.32 -15.29
C THR A 344 3.40 -11.60 -13.80
N ASP A 345 2.32 -11.41 -13.04
CA ASP A 345 2.23 -11.88 -11.65
C ASP A 345 1.53 -13.26 -11.63
N ILE A 346 2.14 -14.25 -10.96
CA ILE A 346 1.56 -15.60 -10.80
C ILE A 346 1.38 -15.87 -9.31
N ALA A 347 0.15 -15.91 -8.83
CA ALA A 347 -0.16 -16.25 -7.45
C ALA A 347 -0.37 -17.76 -7.29
N PHE A 348 0.34 -18.35 -6.33
CA PHE A 348 0.28 -19.75 -5.94
C PHE A 348 -0.48 -19.85 -4.62
N TRP A 349 -1.73 -20.27 -4.68
CA TRP A 349 -2.59 -20.44 -3.52
C TRP A 349 -2.53 -21.86 -2.97
N VAL A 350 -2.29 -21.97 -1.66
CA VAL A 350 -2.18 -23.23 -0.93
C VAL A 350 -3.29 -23.28 0.13
N PHE A 351 -4.03 -24.37 0.13
CA PHE A 351 -5.15 -24.60 1.04
C PHE A 351 -4.74 -25.51 2.20
N HIS A 352 -5.01 -25.09 3.43
CA HIS A 352 -4.87 -25.89 4.64
C HIS A 352 -6.26 -26.11 5.26
N PRO A 353 -6.69 -27.35 5.53
CA PRO A 353 -7.97 -27.63 6.17
C PRO A 353 -8.15 -26.97 7.54
N PHE A 354 -7.06 -26.72 8.24
CA PHE A 354 -7.05 -26.11 9.56
C PHE A 354 -5.70 -25.44 9.79
N ASN A 355 -5.69 -24.32 10.51
CA ASN A 355 -4.46 -23.73 11.04
C ASN A 355 -4.39 -23.95 12.56
N GLY A 356 -3.18 -24.09 13.09
CA GLY A 356 -3.01 -24.34 14.52
C GLY A 356 -3.20 -23.08 15.38
N PRO A 357 -3.20 -23.22 16.71
CA PRO A 357 -3.35 -22.08 17.60
C PRO A 357 -2.15 -21.15 17.57
N ALA A 358 -2.41 -19.86 17.68
CA ALA A 358 -1.40 -18.82 17.71
C ALA A 358 -0.50 -18.91 18.95
N ARG A 359 0.75 -18.48 18.79
CA ARG A 359 1.78 -18.52 19.83
C ARG A 359 2.33 -17.13 20.06
N ALA A 360 2.63 -16.79 21.31
CA ALA A 360 3.17 -15.49 21.69
C ALA A 360 4.52 -15.61 22.40
N LYS A 361 5.36 -14.60 22.24
CA LYS A 361 6.59 -14.40 23.01
C LYS A 361 6.38 -13.24 23.99
N LEU A 362 6.82 -13.42 25.24
CA LEU A 362 6.86 -12.39 26.27
C LEU A 362 8.25 -12.35 26.90
N GLY A 363 9.18 -11.62 26.28
CA GLY A 363 10.58 -11.63 26.69
C GLY A 363 11.18 -13.04 26.52
N PRO A 364 11.63 -13.72 27.59
CA PRO A 364 12.18 -15.07 27.49
C PRO A 364 11.11 -16.17 27.41
N PHE A 365 9.84 -15.88 27.68
CA PHE A 365 8.78 -16.88 27.75
C PHE A 365 8.07 -17.07 26.41
N ASN A 366 7.79 -18.32 26.05
CA ASN A 366 6.95 -18.71 24.91
C ASN A 366 5.64 -19.28 25.43
N ILE A 367 4.51 -18.76 24.95
CA ILE A 367 3.18 -19.07 25.47
C ILE A 367 2.28 -19.49 24.31
N SER A 368 1.60 -20.62 24.45
CA SER A 368 0.48 -20.98 23.57
C SER A 368 -0.73 -20.14 23.95
N LEU A 369 -1.44 -19.57 22.97
CA LEU A 369 -2.66 -18.79 23.22
C LEU A 369 -3.92 -19.65 23.31
N GLY A 370 -3.77 -20.93 23.67
CA GLY A 370 -4.88 -21.86 23.82
C GLY A 370 -5.47 -22.17 22.45
N ARG A 371 -6.71 -21.75 22.22
CA ARG A 371 -7.42 -21.89 20.94
C ARG A 371 -7.36 -20.63 20.07
N ILE A 372 -6.88 -19.51 20.61
CA ILE A 372 -6.88 -18.22 19.90
C ILE A 372 -6.03 -18.33 18.63
N GLY A 373 -6.58 -17.83 17.52
CA GLY A 373 -5.94 -17.82 16.20
C GLY A 373 -6.14 -19.09 15.38
N GLU A 374 -6.73 -20.15 15.95
CA GLU A 374 -7.12 -21.34 15.21
C GLU A 374 -8.36 -21.05 14.35
N HIS A 375 -8.42 -21.63 13.16
CA HIS A 375 -9.50 -21.50 12.20
C HIS A 375 -9.47 -22.65 11.20
N VAL A 376 -10.66 -23.00 10.73
CA VAL A 376 -10.86 -23.99 9.67
C VAL A 376 -10.65 -23.33 8.33
N SER A 377 -10.07 -24.04 7.37
CA SER A 377 -9.85 -23.60 5.99
C SER A 377 -9.00 -22.34 5.87
N ASP A 378 -7.71 -22.51 6.09
CA ASP A 378 -6.71 -21.47 5.93
C ASP A 378 -6.16 -21.42 4.49
N TRP A 379 -6.03 -20.21 3.96
CA TRP A 379 -5.65 -19.95 2.58
C TRP A 379 -4.39 -19.11 2.55
N GLU A 380 -3.27 -19.69 2.12
CA GLU A 380 -1.99 -18.99 2.04
C GLU A 380 -1.56 -18.80 0.60
N HIS A 381 -0.81 -17.73 0.31
CA HIS A 381 -0.32 -17.51 -1.04
C HIS A 381 1.06 -16.87 -1.10
N VAL A 382 1.76 -17.17 -2.19
CA VAL A 382 2.94 -16.43 -2.65
C VAL A 382 2.72 -16.00 -4.08
N THR A 383 3.27 -14.84 -4.48
CA THR A 383 3.08 -14.33 -5.84
C THR A 383 4.43 -14.05 -6.48
N LEU A 384 4.71 -14.72 -7.59
CA LEU A 384 5.89 -14.45 -8.41
C LEU A 384 5.63 -13.24 -9.30
N ARG A 385 6.68 -12.46 -9.60
CA ARG A 385 6.68 -11.45 -10.66
C ARG A 385 7.78 -11.77 -11.66
N VAL A 386 7.38 -12.06 -12.89
CA VAL A 386 8.27 -12.41 -14.00
C VAL A 386 8.20 -11.34 -15.07
N SER A 387 9.34 -10.96 -15.63
CA SER A 387 9.38 -10.02 -16.76
C SER A 387 8.86 -10.69 -18.03
N ASN A 388 7.95 -10.01 -18.74
CA ASN A 388 7.47 -10.46 -20.04
C ASN A 388 8.49 -10.21 -21.16
N LEU A 389 9.54 -9.41 -20.90
CA LEU A 389 10.56 -9.02 -21.88
C LEU A 389 11.75 -9.97 -21.97
N ASN A 390 12.03 -10.71 -20.90
CA ASN A 390 13.18 -11.63 -20.86
C ASN A 390 12.93 -12.92 -20.06
N GLY A 391 11.73 -13.09 -19.50
CA GLY A 391 11.36 -14.25 -18.70
C GLY A 391 12.01 -14.34 -17.33
N GLU A 392 12.77 -13.33 -16.90
CA GLU A 392 13.51 -13.38 -15.64
C GLU A 392 12.58 -13.13 -14.43
N LEU A 393 12.66 -14.01 -13.42
CA LEU A 393 12.03 -13.80 -12.13
C LEU A 393 12.64 -12.60 -11.42
N GLN A 394 11.85 -11.54 -11.23
CA GLN A 394 12.32 -10.30 -10.61
C GLN A 394 12.19 -10.31 -9.10
N ARG A 395 11.02 -10.76 -8.59
CA ARG A 395 10.71 -10.71 -7.17
C ARG A 395 9.55 -11.64 -6.81
N VAL A 396 9.45 -11.96 -5.53
CA VAL A 396 8.39 -12.81 -4.97
C VAL A 396 7.73 -12.08 -3.80
N PHE A 397 6.40 -12.04 -3.82
CA PHE A 397 5.58 -11.58 -2.73
C PHE A 397 5.30 -12.73 -1.78
N PHE A 398 5.61 -12.52 -0.50
CA PHE A 398 5.33 -13.45 0.57
C PHE A 398 4.16 -12.91 1.41
N ALA A 399 3.04 -13.63 1.43
CA ALA A 399 1.92 -13.28 2.30
C ALA A 399 2.28 -13.63 3.75
N GLN A 400 2.50 -12.62 4.58
CA GLN A 400 2.81 -12.77 5.99
C GLN A 400 1.58 -12.39 6.83
N HIS A 401 1.59 -12.72 8.12
CA HIS A 401 0.55 -12.20 9.01
C HIS A 401 0.66 -10.67 9.12
N SER A 402 -0.48 -9.99 8.98
CA SER A 402 -0.63 -8.51 9.04
C SER A 402 -0.03 -7.69 7.89
N GLY A 403 0.37 -8.34 6.80
CA GLY A 403 0.79 -7.74 5.54
C GLY A 403 1.64 -8.71 4.71
N GLY A 404 2.03 -8.35 3.50
CA GLY A 404 3.03 -9.14 2.77
C GLY A 404 4.16 -8.26 2.28
N VAL A 405 5.26 -8.90 1.87
CA VAL A 405 6.49 -8.23 1.46
C VAL A 405 6.93 -8.75 0.11
N TRP A 406 7.31 -7.83 -0.78
CA TRP A 406 8.02 -8.17 -2.00
C TRP A 406 9.51 -8.32 -1.70
N VAL A 407 10.10 -9.42 -2.11
CA VAL A 407 11.53 -9.71 -1.96
C VAL A 407 12.12 -9.93 -3.34
N GLU A 408 13.17 -9.18 -3.67
CA GLU A 408 13.85 -9.29 -4.96
C GLU A 408 14.66 -10.58 -5.07
N ALA A 409 14.83 -11.07 -6.31
CA ALA A 409 15.51 -12.32 -6.60
C ALA A 409 16.89 -12.51 -5.91
N PRO A 410 17.77 -11.49 -5.81
CA PRO A 410 19.09 -11.65 -5.16
C PRO A 410 19.01 -11.96 -3.67
N GLN A 411 17.88 -11.68 -3.03
CA GLN A 411 17.67 -11.89 -1.60
C GLN A 411 16.93 -13.20 -1.31
N LEU A 412 16.35 -13.83 -2.35
CA LEU A 412 15.67 -15.10 -2.23
C LEU A 412 16.67 -16.24 -1.98
N GLU A 413 16.18 -17.26 -1.30
CA GLU A 413 16.83 -18.56 -1.31
C GLU A 413 16.23 -19.39 -2.45
N PHE A 414 17.08 -20.15 -3.15
CA PHE A 414 16.65 -21.01 -4.25
C PHE A 414 16.99 -22.45 -3.96
N ARG A 415 16.18 -23.36 -4.49
CA ARG A 415 16.49 -24.79 -4.49
C ARG A 415 17.79 -25.03 -5.29
N PRO A 416 18.77 -25.75 -4.73
CA PRO A 416 20.05 -25.98 -5.40
C PRO A 416 19.89 -26.50 -6.82
N GLY A 417 20.56 -25.85 -7.78
CA GLY A 417 20.52 -26.23 -9.20
C GLY A 417 19.23 -25.84 -9.94
N THR A 418 18.34 -25.04 -9.34
CA THR A 418 17.07 -24.62 -9.96
C THR A 418 16.78 -23.15 -9.72
N ASN A 419 15.83 -22.59 -10.47
CA ASN A 419 15.31 -21.23 -10.24
C ASN A 419 14.07 -21.20 -9.33
N LYS A 420 13.80 -22.28 -8.60
CA LYS A 420 12.63 -22.39 -7.72
C LYS A 420 12.92 -21.70 -6.38
N PRO A 421 12.23 -20.58 -6.06
CA PRO A 421 12.43 -19.88 -4.80
C PRO A 421 11.90 -20.72 -3.64
N VAL A 422 12.60 -20.67 -2.50
CA VAL A 422 12.22 -21.38 -1.28
C VAL A 422 11.27 -20.51 -0.45
N VAL A 423 10.21 -21.12 0.05
CA VAL A 423 9.20 -20.52 0.93
C VAL A 423 9.16 -21.32 2.22
N TYR A 424 9.22 -20.64 3.35
CA TYR A 424 9.06 -21.26 4.66
C TYR A 424 7.69 -20.89 5.23
N SER A 425 6.87 -21.91 5.47
CA SER A 425 5.57 -21.77 6.12
C SER A 425 5.75 -21.73 7.64
N SER A 426 5.10 -20.77 8.31
CA SER A 426 5.21 -20.63 9.76
C SER A 426 4.42 -21.71 10.51
N LEU A 427 4.98 -22.17 11.63
CA LEU A 427 4.35 -23.16 12.49
C LEU A 427 2.97 -22.69 12.94
N HIS A 428 1.94 -23.51 12.68
CA HIS A 428 0.52 -23.32 12.94
C HIS A 428 -0.15 -22.21 12.12
N GLY A 429 0.53 -21.09 11.93
CA GLY A 429 -0.04 -19.90 11.28
C GLY A 429 0.06 -19.90 9.75
N HIS A 430 0.91 -20.76 9.19
CA HIS A 430 1.15 -21.00 7.77
C HIS A 430 1.57 -19.81 6.90
N ALA A 431 1.68 -18.61 7.47
CA ALA A 431 2.22 -17.44 6.80
C ALA A 431 3.55 -17.76 6.12
N SER A 432 3.73 -17.21 4.93
CA SER A 432 4.86 -17.49 4.05
C SER A 432 6.02 -16.52 4.29
N TYR A 433 7.23 -17.04 4.44
CA TYR A 433 8.44 -16.26 4.68
C TYR A 433 9.61 -16.65 3.77
N PRO A 434 10.49 -15.70 3.40
CA PRO A 434 11.63 -15.94 2.50
C PRO A 434 12.83 -16.60 3.17
N LYS A 435 12.87 -16.65 4.51
CA LYS A 435 14.00 -17.16 5.31
C LYS A 435 13.47 -17.94 6.52
N PRO A 436 14.21 -18.96 6.99
CA PRO A 436 13.88 -19.63 8.24
C PRO A 436 14.23 -18.72 9.43
N GLY A 437 13.55 -18.93 10.56
CA GLY A 437 13.76 -18.19 11.80
C GLY A 437 12.46 -17.74 12.44
N LEU A 438 12.60 -16.96 13.52
CA LEU A 438 11.48 -16.37 14.24
C LEU A 438 11.19 -14.96 13.71
N VAL A 439 10.00 -14.76 13.17
CA VAL A 439 9.44 -13.43 12.92
C VAL A 439 8.45 -13.08 14.03
N LEU A 440 8.70 -11.96 14.72
CA LEU A 440 7.83 -11.47 15.80
C LEU A 440 6.94 -10.34 15.29
N GLN A 441 5.63 -10.57 15.36
CA GLN A 441 4.63 -9.53 15.12
C GLN A 441 4.31 -8.82 16.45
N GLY A 442 5.03 -7.73 16.71
CA GLY A 442 4.94 -6.95 17.94
C GLY A 442 6.17 -6.07 18.17
N ASP A 443 6.52 -5.86 19.43
CA ASP A 443 7.75 -5.15 19.79
C ASP A 443 8.92 -6.13 19.83
N ALA A 444 9.64 -6.22 18.70
CA ALA A 444 10.81 -7.08 18.58
C ALA A 444 11.92 -6.72 19.57
N LYS A 445 12.08 -5.42 19.95
CA LYS A 445 13.10 -4.98 20.90
C LYS A 445 12.82 -5.47 22.31
N LEU A 446 11.54 -5.50 22.69
CA LEU A 446 11.10 -6.03 23.98
C LEU A 446 10.93 -7.56 23.97
N GLY A 447 11.01 -8.20 22.79
CA GLY A 447 10.74 -9.63 22.62
C GLY A 447 9.28 -9.99 22.91
N VAL A 448 8.35 -9.07 22.60
CA VAL A 448 6.93 -9.16 22.96
C VAL A 448 6.09 -9.11 21.69
N GLY A 449 5.46 -10.22 21.31
CA GLY A 449 4.62 -10.28 20.10
C GLY A 449 4.15 -11.69 19.74
N ILE A 450 3.37 -11.81 18.68
CA ILE A 450 3.00 -13.10 18.09
C ILE A 450 4.21 -13.70 17.38
N ARG A 451 4.38 -15.01 17.54
CA ARG A 451 5.49 -15.78 16.99
C ARG A 451 5.07 -16.42 15.68
N ASN A 452 5.84 -16.12 14.64
CA ASN A 452 5.86 -16.87 13.40
C ASN A 452 7.21 -17.58 13.33
N ASP A 453 7.22 -18.84 13.77
CA ASP A 453 8.40 -19.70 13.77
C ASP A 453 8.47 -20.44 12.43
N THR A 454 9.55 -20.26 11.67
CA THR A 454 9.77 -20.89 10.37
C THR A 454 11.07 -21.69 10.39
N GLU A 455 11.08 -22.88 9.80
CA GLU A 455 12.24 -23.77 9.81
C GLU A 455 12.23 -24.68 8.58
N GLY A 456 13.41 -24.97 8.01
CA GLY A 456 13.56 -25.94 6.92
C GLY A 456 13.72 -27.38 7.44
N GLY A 457 13.78 -28.35 6.52
CA GLY A 457 14.02 -29.76 6.86
C GLY A 457 12.81 -30.53 7.38
N GLY A 458 11.63 -29.91 7.40
CA GLY A 458 10.35 -30.59 7.62
C GLY A 458 9.80 -31.20 6.32
N PRO A 459 8.49 -31.51 6.25
CA PRO A 459 7.84 -31.85 4.99
C PRO A 459 7.99 -30.73 3.97
N GLY A 460 8.19 -31.07 2.69
CA GLY A 460 8.37 -30.09 1.62
C GLY A 460 7.57 -30.43 0.38
N MET A 461 7.25 -29.42 -0.41
CA MET A 461 6.42 -29.54 -1.61
C MET A 461 6.89 -28.60 -2.71
N ASP A 462 6.95 -29.11 -3.94
CA ASP A 462 7.05 -28.29 -5.14
C ASP A 462 5.66 -27.85 -5.59
N ALA A 463 5.38 -26.56 -5.56
CA ALA A 463 4.08 -26.01 -5.94
C ALA A 463 3.73 -26.22 -7.43
N GLY A 464 4.74 -26.52 -8.27
CA GLY A 464 4.56 -26.81 -9.69
C GLY A 464 4.34 -28.29 -10.00
N ALA A 465 4.45 -29.19 -9.02
CA ALA A 465 4.28 -30.63 -9.26
C ALA A 465 2.81 -31.02 -9.49
N ARG A 466 1.88 -30.38 -8.78
CA ARG A 466 0.43 -30.58 -8.91
C ARG A 466 -0.28 -29.24 -8.71
N TYR A 467 -0.80 -28.69 -9.80
CA TYR A 467 -1.50 -27.42 -9.77
C TYR A 467 -2.71 -27.40 -10.69
N LYS A 468 -3.60 -26.45 -10.42
CA LYS A 468 -4.78 -26.15 -11.23
C LYS A 468 -4.83 -24.66 -11.53
N LEU A 469 -4.92 -24.30 -12.80
CA LEU A 469 -5.19 -22.93 -13.21
C LEU A 469 -6.65 -22.60 -12.89
N VAL A 470 -6.87 -21.61 -12.02
CA VAL A 470 -8.22 -21.26 -11.56
C VAL A 470 -8.68 -19.89 -12.01
N ALA A 471 -7.76 -19.01 -12.42
CA ALA A 471 -8.08 -17.72 -13.00
C ALA A 471 -6.91 -17.19 -13.83
N VAL A 472 -7.22 -16.57 -14.96
CA VAL A 472 -6.30 -15.72 -15.73
C VAL A 472 -7.02 -14.40 -15.97
N ASP A 473 -6.43 -13.30 -15.48
CA ASP A 473 -7.08 -11.99 -15.62
C ASP A 473 -7.19 -11.60 -17.10
N GLY A 474 -8.44 -11.47 -17.56
CA GLY A 474 -8.77 -11.01 -18.90
C GLY A 474 -8.85 -12.08 -19.99
N GLU A 475 -8.79 -13.36 -19.60
CA GLU A 475 -9.15 -14.48 -20.46
C GLU A 475 -10.44 -15.14 -19.97
N ALA A 476 -11.38 -15.40 -20.88
CA ALA A 476 -12.67 -15.99 -20.55
C ALA A 476 -12.68 -17.53 -20.59
N GLU A 477 -11.59 -18.16 -21.03
CA GLU A 477 -11.56 -19.61 -21.32
C GLU A 477 -11.18 -20.50 -20.12
N VAL A 478 -10.79 -19.92 -18.97
CA VAL A 478 -10.45 -20.71 -17.77
C VAL A 478 -11.73 -21.15 -17.05
N VAL A 479 -11.96 -22.47 -17.01
CA VAL A 479 -13.08 -23.05 -16.26
C VAL A 479 -12.78 -23.02 -14.77
N GLU A 480 -13.33 -22.02 -14.08
CA GLU A 480 -13.23 -21.90 -12.63
C GLU A 480 -13.90 -23.10 -11.93
N PRO A 481 -13.28 -23.65 -10.87
CA PRO A 481 -13.96 -24.66 -10.06
C PRO A 481 -15.14 -24.04 -9.29
N PRO A 482 -16.28 -24.75 -9.12
CA PRO A 482 -17.48 -24.19 -8.49
C PRO A 482 -17.25 -23.63 -7.08
N TRP A 483 -16.39 -24.26 -6.29
CA TRP A 483 -16.05 -23.78 -4.95
C TRP A 483 -15.36 -22.41 -4.92
N LEU A 484 -14.70 -22.00 -6.01
CA LEU A 484 -14.04 -20.69 -6.07
C LEU A 484 -15.04 -19.54 -6.03
N ASN A 485 -16.27 -19.81 -6.46
CA ASN A 485 -17.39 -18.85 -6.45
C ASN A 485 -18.16 -18.82 -5.13
N TYR A 486 -17.75 -19.62 -4.14
CA TYR A 486 -18.27 -19.54 -2.78
C TYR A 486 -17.59 -18.39 -2.01
N ARG A 487 -18.33 -17.28 -1.88
CA ARG A 487 -17.90 -16.02 -1.27
C ARG A 487 -18.39 -15.80 0.18
N ARG A 488 -18.59 -16.89 0.93
CA ARG A 488 -18.96 -16.84 2.37
C ARG A 488 -17.82 -17.39 3.22
N GLU A 489 -18.09 -17.62 4.49
CA GLU A 489 -17.09 -18.05 5.47
C GLU A 489 -16.64 -19.49 5.19
N TRP A 490 -15.34 -19.69 5.08
CA TRP A 490 -14.67 -20.98 4.93
C TRP A 490 -14.38 -21.65 6.30
N GLY A 491 -14.81 -21.05 7.40
CA GLY A 491 -14.73 -21.62 8.73
C GLY A 491 -15.81 -21.05 9.64
N PRO A 492 -16.12 -21.69 10.79
CA PRO A 492 -17.06 -21.13 11.75
C PRO A 492 -16.51 -19.85 12.39
N LYS A 493 -17.40 -18.96 12.84
CA LYS A 493 -17.04 -17.89 13.78
C LYS A 493 -16.75 -18.51 15.13
N VAL A 494 -15.53 -18.33 15.63
CA VAL A 494 -15.11 -18.90 16.92
C VAL A 494 -15.02 -17.77 17.94
N GLU A 495 -16.10 -17.52 18.67
CA GLU A 495 -16.04 -16.59 19.81
C GLU A 495 -15.19 -17.20 20.93
N TYR A 496 -13.97 -16.68 21.11
CA TYR A 496 -13.15 -17.05 22.25
C TYR A 496 -13.61 -16.28 23.49
N ASP A 497 -13.80 -16.98 24.62
CA ASP A 497 -13.69 -16.32 25.92
C ASP A 497 -12.22 -15.98 26.16
N VAL A 498 -11.80 -14.84 25.59
CA VAL A 498 -10.44 -14.32 25.67
C VAL A 498 -9.99 -14.22 27.12
N GLY A 499 -10.89 -13.93 28.06
CA GLY A 499 -10.58 -13.87 29.49
C GLY A 499 -10.23 -15.24 30.09
N LYS A 500 -10.97 -16.28 29.70
CA LYS A 500 -10.76 -17.67 30.14
C LYS A 500 -9.52 -18.30 29.51
N GLU A 501 -9.28 -18.10 28.21
CA GLU A 501 -8.10 -18.62 27.51
C GLU A 501 -6.81 -17.91 27.98
N ILE A 502 -6.85 -16.58 28.15
CA ILE A 502 -5.75 -15.84 28.81
C ILE A 502 -5.59 -16.31 30.26
N GLY A 503 -6.68 -16.54 30.99
CA GLY A 503 -6.64 -17.04 32.37
C GLY A 503 -5.92 -18.38 32.49
N ARG A 504 -6.15 -19.31 31.54
CA ARG A 504 -5.43 -20.58 31.42
C ARG A 504 -3.95 -20.36 31.09
N ALA A 505 -3.66 -19.53 30.08
CA ALA A 505 -2.30 -19.23 29.64
C ALA A 505 -1.47 -18.42 30.66
N THR A 506 -2.11 -17.73 31.61
CA THR A 506 -1.46 -16.81 32.58
C THR A 506 -1.40 -17.32 34.01
N ARG A 507 -1.90 -18.53 34.30
CA ARG A 507 -2.00 -19.08 35.67
C ARG A 507 -0.65 -19.12 36.42
N LEU A 508 0.46 -19.18 35.68
CA LEU A 508 1.83 -19.26 36.20
C LEU A 508 2.68 -17.99 35.92
N LEU A 509 2.09 -16.94 35.32
CA LEU A 509 2.84 -15.75 34.90
C LEU A 509 2.77 -14.61 35.93
N PRO A 510 3.89 -13.93 36.22
CA PRO A 510 3.92 -12.69 37.00
C PRO A 510 2.94 -11.61 36.49
N ARG A 511 2.37 -10.80 37.39
CA ARG A 511 1.38 -9.74 37.07
C ARG A 511 1.81 -8.76 35.96
N ARG A 512 3.13 -8.53 35.80
CA ARG A 512 3.65 -7.66 34.71
C ARG A 512 3.55 -8.34 33.34
N LEU A 513 3.89 -9.63 33.25
CA LEU A 513 3.80 -10.42 32.02
C LEU A 513 2.35 -10.71 31.62
N ARG A 514 1.47 -10.94 32.60
CA ARG A 514 0.03 -11.05 32.35
C ARG A 514 -0.56 -9.81 31.66
N ARG A 515 -0.21 -8.61 32.13
CA ARG A 515 -0.63 -7.35 31.49
C ARG A 515 -0.04 -7.17 30.08
N ALA A 516 1.19 -7.64 29.86
CA ALA A 516 1.81 -7.62 28.54
C ALA A 516 1.11 -8.57 27.56
N LEU A 517 0.73 -9.78 28.00
CA LEU A 517 -0.03 -10.73 27.21
C LEU A 517 -1.43 -10.20 26.87
N GLU A 518 -2.15 -9.68 27.86
CA GLU A 518 -3.47 -9.07 27.63
C GLU A 518 -3.38 -7.92 26.61
N LYS A 519 -2.30 -7.15 26.62
CA LYS A 519 -2.05 -6.09 25.63
C LYS A 519 -1.78 -6.66 24.24
N ILE A 520 -1.04 -7.76 24.11
CA ILE A 520 -0.80 -8.45 22.83
C ILE A 520 -2.09 -9.02 22.27
N VAL A 521 -2.86 -9.75 23.07
CA VAL A 521 -4.10 -10.38 22.62
C VAL A 521 -5.11 -9.31 22.20
N ARG A 522 -5.25 -8.21 22.95
CA ARG A 522 -6.07 -7.04 22.51
C ARG A 522 -5.51 -6.27 21.32
N SER A 523 -4.29 -6.59 20.88
CA SER A 523 -3.69 -6.03 19.67
C SER A 523 -3.72 -6.98 18.48
N LEU A 524 -4.21 -8.21 18.66
CA LEU A 524 -4.41 -9.15 17.57
C LEU A 524 -5.49 -8.63 16.59
N PRO A 525 -5.35 -8.90 15.28
CA PRO A 525 -6.43 -8.74 14.31
C PRO A 525 -7.69 -9.49 14.75
N ALA A 526 -8.86 -8.98 14.34
CA ALA A 526 -10.16 -9.61 14.60
C ALA A 526 -10.23 -11.06 14.06
N GLU A 527 -9.56 -11.31 12.92
CA GLU A 527 -9.36 -12.65 12.33
C GLU A 527 -8.70 -13.64 13.31
N LEU A 528 -7.67 -13.21 14.04
CA LEU A 528 -6.98 -14.05 15.04
C LEU A 528 -7.73 -14.11 16.38
N LEU A 529 -8.68 -13.20 16.61
CA LEU A 529 -9.57 -13.18 17.78
C LEU A 529 -10.91 -13.91 17.54
N GLY A 530 -11.08 -14.52 16.36
CA GLY A 530 -12.22 -15.39 16.03
C GLY A 530 -13.54 -14.66 15.84
N GLU A 531 -13.52 -13.34 15.65
CA GLU A 531 -14.73 -12.52 15.46
C GLU A 531 -15.41 -12.80 14.10
N GLU A 532 -14.67 -13.31 13.11
CA GLU A 532 -15.15 -13.72 11.78
C GLU A 532 -14.41 -14.97 11.26
N GLY A 533 -15.08 -15.84 10.50
CA GLY A 533 -14.46 -16.99 9.84
C GLY A 533 -13.64 -16.55 8.62
N PRO A 534 -12.60 -17.31 8.21
CA PRO A 534 -11.78 -16.96 7.06
C PRO A 534 -12.60 -16.95 5.77
N THR A 535 -12.22 -16.11 4.81
CA THR A 535 -12.86 -16.04 3.48
C THR A 535 -11.99 -16.66 2.39
N GLY A 536 -12.62 -17.06 1.29
CA GLY A 536 -11.92 -17.69 0.17
C GLY A 536 -11.03 -16.74 -0.64
N PRO A 537 -10.28 -17.26 -1.62
CA PRO A 537 -9.28 -16.51 -2.39
C PRO A 537 -9.82 -15.25 -3.10
N LYS A 538 -11.09 -15.25 -3.55
CA LYS A 538 -11.71 -14.10 -4.23
C LYS A 538 -11.98 -12.90 -3.31
N ASP A 539 -12.10 -13.14 -2.00
CA ASP A 539 -12.40 -12.11 -1.00
C ASP A 539 -11.16 -11.74 -0.14
N LYS A 540 -10.08 -12.52 -0.20
CA LYS A 540 -8.80 -12.22 0.47
C LYS A 540 -8.03 -11.15 -0.34
N GLY A 541 -8.22 -9.88 0.03
CA GLY A 541 -7.69 -8.74 -0.71
C GLY A 541 -6.16 -8.64 -0.74
N SER A 542 -5.60 -8.41 -1.93
CA SER A 542 -4.22 -7.93 -2.09
C SER A 542 -4.18 -6.38 -2.05
N CYS A 543 -3.61 -5.84 -0.98
CA CYS A 543 -3.31 -4.42 -0.72
C CYS A 543 -4.47 -3.51 -0.24
N LYS A 544 -4.15 -2.72 0.80
CA LYS A 544 -5.02 -1.81 1.57
C LYS A 544 -5.32 -0.55 0.74
N LEU A 545 -6.61 -0.32 0.47
CA LEU A 545 -7.21 0.66 -0.45
C LEU A 545 -7.02 0.34 -1.95
N GLN A 546 -8.05 -0.27 -2.55
CA GLN A 546 -8.12 -0.45 -3.99
C GLN A 546 -8.32 0.93 -4.66
N SER A 547 -7.27 1.44 -5.30
CA SER A 547 -7.30 2.70 -6.05
C SER A 547 -8.41 2.74 -7.10
N ASP A 548 -8.76 1.59 -7.66
CA ASP A 548 -9.77 1.46 -8.70
C ASP A 548 -11.19 1.67 -8.14
N VAL A 549 -11.50 1.07 -6.97
CA VAL A 549 -12.79 1.27 -6.27
C VAL A 549 -12.98 2.73 -5.86
N LEU A 550 -11.90 3.38 -5.40
CA LEU A 550 -11.97 4.79 -5.04
C LEU A 550 -12.22 5.69 -6.27
N ARG A 551 -11.60 5.37 -7.42
CA ARG A 551 -11.81 6.10 -8.68
C ARG A 551 -13.22 5.91 -9.23
N GLU A 552 -13.71 4.67 -9.22
CA GLU A 552 -15.05 4.33 -9.66
C GLU A 552 -16.11 5.08 -8.86
N ALA A 553 -15.97 5.16 -7.54
CA ALA A 553 -16.90 5.91 -6.72
C ALA A 553 -16.83 7.43 -6.91
N ILE A 554 -15.65 8.00 -7.15
CA ILE A 554 -15.51 9.43 -7.46
C ILE A 554 -16.16 9.74 -8.82
N SER A 555 -15.99 8.85 -9.80
CA SER A 555 -16.63 8.95 -11.12
C SER A 555 -18.15 8.87 -11.00
N GLN A 556 -18.67 7.92 -10.19
CA GLN A 556 -20.10 7.79 -9.93
C GLN A 556 -20.67 9.06 -9.27
N LEU A 557 -20.03 9.56 -8.21
CA LEU A 557 -20.43 10.80 -7.53
C LEU A 557 -20.48 12.01 -8.48
N THR A 558 -19.49 12.12 -9.36
CA THR A 558 -19.40 13.21 -10.35
C THR A 558 -20.49 13.08 -11.42
N THR A 559 -20.88 11.85 -11.77
CA THR A 559 -21.95 11.55 -12.73
C THR A 559 -23.32 11.85 -12.12
N ASP A 560 -23.58 11.37 -10.90
CA ASP A 560 -24.83 11.62 -10.17
C ASP A 560 -25.11 13.11 -9.97
N SER A 561 -24.06 13.89 -9.67
CA SER A 561 -24.14 15.36 -9.55
C SER A 561 -24.47 16.04 -10.89
N LYS A 562 -23.93 15.53 -12.01
CA LYS A 562 -24.23 16.04 -13.35
C LYS A 562 -25.67 15.72 -13.79
N GLU A 563 -26.20 14.57 -13.41
CA GLU A 563 -27.57 14.16 -13.69
C GLU A 563 -28.58 14.96 -12.84
N LYS A 564 -28.30 15.17 -11.56
CA LYS A 564 -29.15 15.93 -10.63
C LYS A 564 -28.61 17.33 -10.34
N LYS A 565 -28.52 18.18 -11.37
CA LYS A 565 -28.00 19.56 -11.22
C LYS A 565 -28.80 20.36 -10.18
N ARG A 566 -28.13 20.77 -9.11
CA ARG A 566 -28.69 21.64 -8.06
C ARG A 566 -28.22 23.08 -8.21
N LYS A 567 -28.91 24.02 -7.52
CA LYS A 567 -28.63 25.47 -7.58
C LYS A 567 -27.40 25.91 -6.77
N PHE A 568 -26.65 24.99 -6.14
CA PHE A 568 -25.47 25.31 -5.34
C PHE A 568 -24.36 24.26 -5.56
N THR A 569 -23.12 24.63 -5.24
CA THR A 569 -21.94 23.76 -5.36
C THR A 569 -21.90 22.75 -4.21
N GLU A 570 -21.95 21.47 -4.54
CA GLU A 570 -21.95 20.35 -3.60
C GLU A 570 -20.54 20.09 -3.04
N THR A 571 -20.44 19.74 -1.76
CA THR A 571 -19.18 19.44 -1.07
C THR A 571 -19.06 17.93 -0.87
N ILE A 572 -17.91 17.39 -1.21
CA ILE A 572 -17.57 15.97 -1.05
C ILE A 572 -16.90 15.80 0.31
N GLU A 573 -17.51 15.01 1.17
CA GLU A 573 -16.99 14.71 2.50
C GLU A 573 -16.41 13.30 2.56
N LEU A 574 -15.35 13.14 3.32
CA LEU A 574 -14.76 11.87 3.72
C LEU A 574 -15.22 11.59 5.16
N GLN A 575 -16.10 10.62 5.33
CA GLN A 575 -16.53 10.15 6.64
C GLN A 575 -15.78 8.87 7.01
N ILE A 576 -15.26 8.81 8.23
CA ILE A 576 -14.43 7.72 8.69
C ILE A 576 -14.95 7.25 10.03
N GLY A 577 -15.32 5.97 10.10
CA GLY A 577 -15.65 5.27 11.34
C GLY A 577 -14.41 4.57 11.87
N LEU A 578 -13.99 4.90 13.09
CA LEU A 578 -12.92 4.20 13.77
C LEU A 578 -13.46 2.93 14.44
N LYS A 579 -12.72 1.82 14.29
CA LYS A 579 -12.98 0.57 15.02
C LYS A 579 -11.95 0.37 16.11
N ASN A 580 -12.33 -0.36 17.16
CA ASN A 580 -11.41 -0.78 18.24
C ASN A 580 -10.67 0.37 18.94
N TYR A 581 -11.33 1.54 19.04
CA TYR A 581 -10.79 2.74 19.66
C TYR A 581 -11.67 3.16 20.83
N ASP A 582 -11.12 3.28 22.04
CA ASP A 582 -11.87 3.68 23.24
C ASP A 582 -11.59 5.16 23.56
N PRO A 583 -12.55 6.10 23.38
CA PRO A 583 -12.33 7.53 23.60
C PRO A 583 -12.05 7.94 25.05
N GLN A 584 -12.19 7.00 26.00
CA GLN A 584 -11.86 7.19 27.42
C GLN A 584 -10.48 6.63 27.79
N LYS A 585 -10.05 5.53 27.15
CA LYS A 585 -8.76 4.88 27.44
C LYS A 585 -7.63 5.30 26.50
N ASP A 586 -7.95 5.58 25.23
CA ASP A 586 -6.98 5.94 24.21
C ASP A 586 -6.79 7.46 24.10
N LYS A 587 -5.55 7.85 23.78
CA LYS A 587 -5.16 9.26 23.65
C LYS A 587 -5.82 9.87 22.43
N ARG A 588 -6.83 10.72 22.64
CA ARG A 588 -7.48 11.49 21.58
C ARG A 588 -6.44 12.22 20.73
N PHE A 589 -6.53 12.05 19.42
CA PHE A 589 -5.66 12.71 18.47
C PHE A 589 -6.35 13.94 17.86
N SER A 590 -5.53 14.91 17.51
CA SER A 590 -5.92 16.08 16.73
C SER A 590 -4.76 16.39 15.82
N GLY A 591 -4.97 16.33 14.51
CA GLY A 591 -3.97 16.67 13.50
C GLY A 591 -4.61 17.46 12.38
N SER A 592 -3.86 18.39 11.81
CA SER A 592 -4.28 19.15 10.63
C SER A 592 -3.34 18.83 9.49
N VAL A 593 -3.88 18.67 8.28
CA VAL A 593 -3.12 18.47 7.05
C VAL A 593 -3.56 19.50 6.01
N LYS A 594 -2.61 20.00 5.23
CA LYS A 594 -2.90 20.87 4.09
C LYS A 594 -3.17 20.01 2.87
N LEU A 595 -4.36 20.12 2.30
CA LEU A 595 -4.69 19.44 1.06
C LEU A 595 -4.07 20.16 -0.15
N PRO A 596 -3.69 19.42 -1.23
CA PRO A 596 -3.20 20.02 -2.47
C PRO A 596 -4.21 20.97 -3.13
N HIS A 597 -5.51 20.63 -3.06
CA HIS A 597 -6.58 21.39 -3.70
C HIS A 597 -7.60 21.87 -2.66
N ILE A 598 -8.15 23.08 -2.86
CA ILE A 598 -9.07 23.72 -1.90
C ILE A 598 -10.46 23.04 -1.94
N PRO A 599 -10.91 22.36 -0.87
CA PRO A 599 -12.18 21.67 -0.87
C PRO A 599 -13.37 22.62 -0.74
N ARG A 600 -13.27 23.68 0.09
CA ARG A 600 -14.37 24.63 0.38
C ARG A 600 -13.99 26.07 -0.01
N PRO A 601 -14.10 26.47 -1.29
CA PRO A 601 -13.68 27.81 -1.75
C PRO A 601 -14.50 28.95 -1.12
N LYS A 602 -15.77 28.71 -0.78
CA LYS A 602 -16.69 29.68 -0.16
C LYS A 602 -16.55 29.81 1.37
N MET A 603 -15.48 29.28 1.95
CA MET A 603 -15.24 29.38 3.39
C MET A 603 -14.96 30.83 3.82
N LYS A 604 -15.86 31.39 4.63
CA LYS A 604 -15.72 32.75 5.21
C LYS A 604 -14.64 32.78 6.30
N VAL A 605 -13.52 33.45 6.02
CA VAL A 605 -12.41 33.71 6.95
C VAL A 605 -12.47 35.17 7.39
N CYS A 606 -12.18 35.47 8.66
CA CYS A 606 -12.13 36.83 9.20
C CYS A 606 -10.75 37.17 9.74
N MET A 607 -10.24 38.36 9.38
CA MET A 607 -8.94 38.88 9.82
C MET A 607 -9.09 39.76 11.06
N LEU A 608 -8.39 39.39 12.14
CA LEU A 608 -8.25 40.18 13.36
C LEU A 608 -6.90 40.89 13.35
N GLY A 609 -6.85 42.04 12.69
CA GLY A 609 -5.62 42.67 12.23
C GLY A 609 -5.33 44.04 12.84
N ASP A 610 -4.05 44.40 12.85
CA ASP A 610 -3.63 45.79 13.02
C ASP A 610 -3.91 46.59 11.73
N ALA A 611 -3.61 47.89 11.74
CA ALA A 611 -3.94 48.79 10.63
C ALA A 611 -3.43 48.28 9.27
N GLN A 612 -2.23 47.67 9.24
CA GLN A 612 -1.66 47.13 8.02
C GLN A 612 -2.44 45.92 7.49
N HIS A 613 -2.68 44.90 8.33
CA HIS A 613 -3.43 43.71 7.90
C HIS A 613 -4.90 44.00 7.63
N VAL A 614 -5.47 45.06 8.23
CA VAL A 614 -6.82 45.54 7.93
C VAL A 614 -6.88 46.13 6.52
N GLU A 615 -5.90 46.95 6.15
CA GLU A 615 -5.83 47.53 4.80
C GLU A 615 -5.61 46.44 3.72
N GLU A 616 -4.76 45.45 4.01
CA GLU A 616 -4.56 44.29 3.14
C GLU A 616 -5.82 43.42 3.01
N ALA A 617 -6.54 43.20 4.12
CA ALA A 617 -7.80 42.47 4.12
C ALA A 617 -8.88 43.20 3.32
N GLU A 618 -8.97 44.52 3.44
CA GLU A 618 -9.92 45.36 2.69
C GLU A 618 -9.66 45.29 1.19
N LYS A 619 -8.38 45.35 0.76
CA LYS A 619 -7.99 45.19 -0.66
C LYS A 619 -8.39 43.82 -1.25
N ILE A 620 -8.35 42.76 -0.44
CA ILE A 620 -8.72 41.40 -0.86
C ILE A 620 -10.24 41.15 -0.75
N GLY A 621 -10.99 42.08 -0.13
CA GLY A 621 -12.42 41.91 0.15
C GLY A 621 -12.70 40.87 1.25
N LEU A 622 -11.78 40.72 2.20
CA LEU A 622 -11.90 39.82 3.35
C LEU A 622 -12.56 40.56 4.54
N ASP A 623 -13.49 39.90 5.24
CA ASP A 623 -14.06 40.45 6.47
C ASP A 623 -12.95 40.68 7.51
N TYR A 624 -12.83 41.89 8.04
CA TYR A 624 -11.82 42.24 9.05
C TYR A 624 -12.44 42.83 10.32
N MET A 625 -11.65 42.85 11.39
CA MET A 625 -11.97 43.57 12.61
C MET A 625 -10.68 44.07 13.27
N ASP A 626 -10.69 45.34 13.64
CA ASP A 626 -9.58 46.06 14.23
C ASP A 626 -9.60 45.98 15.77
N VAL A 627 -8.61 46.61 16.40
CA VAL A 627 -8.47 46.62 17.87
C VAL A 627 -9.64 47.33 18.55
N GLU A 628 -10.21 48.37 17.95
CA GLU A 628 -11.34 49.10 18.53
C GLU A 628 -12.65 48.29 18.45
N GLY A 629 -12.89 47.63 17.31
CA GLY A 629 -13.98 46.68 17.14
C GLY A 629 -13.91 45.52 18.15
N LEU A 630 -12.70 44.99 18.40
CA LEU A 630 -12.47 43.97 19.41
C LEU A 630 -12.72 44.46 20.85
N LYS A 631 -12.37 45.71 21.17
CA LYS A 631 -12.64 46.32 22.49
C LYS A 631 -14.13 46.56 22.72
N LYS A 632 -14.87 46.99 21.70
CA LYS A 632 -16.33 47.22 21.76
C LYS A 632 -17.12 45.96 22.10
N MET A 633 -16.56 44.79 21.80
CA MET A 633 -17.14 43.49 22.15
C MET A 633 -17.04 43.16 23.64
N ASN A 634 -16.15 43.82 24.41
CA ASN A 634 -16.01 43.82 25.88
C ASN A 634 -16.45 42.53 26.60
N LYS A 635 -15.92 41.37 26.21
CA LYS A 635 -16.27 40.04 26.76
C LYS A 635 -17.77 39.69 26.73
N ASN A 636 -18.58 40.40 25.93
CA ASN A 636 -20.00 40.14 25.80
C ASN A 636 -20.25 38.81 25.08
N LYS A 637 -20.60 37.80 25.86
CA LYS A 637 -20.81 36.40 25.42
C LYS A 637 -21.79 36.27 24.26
N LYS A 638 -22.81 37.15 24.14
CA LYS A 638 -23.81 37.07 23.06
C LYS A 638 -23.22 37.54 21.72
N LEU A 639 -22.50 38.67 21.72
CA LEU A 639 -21.89 39.23 20.51
C LEU A 639 -20.74 38.34 20.01
N VAL A 640 -19.88 37.85 20.92
CA VAL A 640 -18.77 36.95 20.55
C VAL A 640 -19.29 35.63 19.97
N LYS A 641 -20.40 35.08 20.50
CA LYS A 641 -21.07 33.92 19.90
C LYS A 641 -21.64 34.21 18.52
N LYS A 642 -22.19 35.41 18.28
CA LYS A 642 -22.72 35.82 16.97
C LYS A 642 -21.59 35.90 15.93
N LEU A 643 -20.44 36.47 16.29
CA LEU A 643 -19.26 36.53 15.43
C LEU A 643 -18.72 35.13 15.11
N ALA A 644 -18.55 34.27 16.11
CA ALA A 644 -18.05 32.90 15.92
C ALA A 644 -18.97 31.99 15.08
N LYS A 645 -20.26 32.32 14.98
CA LYS A 645 -21.23 31.67 14.09
C LYS A 645 -21.21 32.24 12.67
N LYS A 646 -20.87 33.52 12.50
CA LYS A 646 -20.82 34.18 11.19
C LYS A 646 -19.63 33.69 10.34
N HIS A 647 -18.49 33.40 10.98
CA HIS A 647 -17.25 33.02 10.30
C HIS A 647 -16.81 31.58 10.59
N HIS A 648 -16.16 30.95 9.62
CA HIS A 648 -15.68 29.57 9.74
C HIS A 648 -14.29 29.50 10.40
N ALA A 649 -13.38 30.42 10.05
CA ALA A 649 -12.04 30.53 10.59
C ALA A 649 -11.65 32.00 10.88
N PHE A 650 -10.67 32.19 11.76
CA PHE A 650 -10.11 33.50 12.11
C PHE A 650 -8.61 33.50 11.89
N LEU A 651 -8.09 34.60 11.38
CA LEU A 651 -6.66 34.91 11.30
C LEU A 651 -6.36 36.06 12.26
N ALA A 652 -5.19 36.09 12.88
CA ALA A 652 -4.81 37.16 13.80
C ALA A 652 -3.35 37.57 13.61
N SER A 653 -3.11 38.88 13.58
CA SER A 653 -1.77 39.45 13.54
C SER A 653 -1.03 39.18 14.86
N GLU A 654 0.29 39.13 14.80
CA GLU A 654 1.14 38.84 15.97
C GLU A 654 0.88 39.79 17.15
N ALA A 655 0.63 41.07 16.86
CA ALA A 655 0.34 42.08 17.87
C ALA A 655 -0.99 41.86 18.62
N ILE A 656 -1.98 41.24 17.96
CA ILE A 656 -3.35 41.12 18.45
C ILE A 656 -3.62 39.76 19.07
N ILE A 657 -3.04 38.68 18.55
CA ILE A 657 -3.31 37.30 19.00
C ILE A 657 -3.12 37.10 20.52
N LYS A 658 -2.13 37.79 21.10
CA LYS A 658 -1.82 37.77 22.54
C LYS A 658 -2.89 38.50 23.39
N GLN A 659 -3.61 39.45 22.80
CA GLN A 659 -4.63 40.27 23.47
C GLN A 659 -6.04 39.64 23.39
N ILE A 660 -6.26 38.72 22.43
CA ILE A 660 -7.58 38.09 22.17
C ILE A 660 -8.19 37.43 23.41
N PRO A 661 -7.46 36.64 24.23
CA PRO A 661 -8.02 36.07 25.46
C PRO A 661 -8.49 37.13 26.47
N ARG A 662 -7.80 38.28 26.52
CA ARG A 662 -8.14 39.41 27.42
C ARG A 662 -9.35 40.19 26.94
N LEU A 663 -9.48 40.42 25.62
CA LEU A 663 -10.52 41.26 25.02
C LEU A 663 -11.85 40.50 24.79
N LEU A 664 -11.78 39.27 24.28
CA LEU A 664 -12.97 38.47 23.94
C LEU A 664 -13.33 37.43 25.01
N GLY A 665 -12.47 37.25 26.02
CA GLY A 665 -12.62 36.21 27.04
C GLY A 665 -12.53 34.80 26.45
N PRO A 666 -12.94 33.75 27.19
CA PRO A 666 -12.98 32.37 26.68
C PRO A 666 -14.05 32.16 25.60
N GLY A 667 -14.72 33.22 25.14
CA GLY A 667 -15.83 33.19 24.20
C GLY A 667 -15.48 32.43 22.93
N LEU A 668 -14.42 32.78 22.21
CA LEU A 668 -14.04 32.08 20.97
C LEU A 668 -13.67 30.60 21.18
N ASN A 669 -13.11 30.25 22.35
CA ASN A 669 -12.74 28.88 22.69
C ASN A 669 -13.91 28.02 23.22
N LYS A 670 -14.90 28.63 23.88
CA LYS A 670 -16.09 27.95 24.47
C LYS A 670 -17.39 28.15 23.67
N ALA A 671 -17.46 29.04 22.67
CA ALA A 671 -18.71 29.46 22.02
C ALA A 671 -19.37 28.42 21.10
N GLY A 672 -18.66 27.35 20.75
CA GLY A 672 -19.23 26.20 20.05
C GLY A 672 -18.32 25.01 20.26
N LYS A 673 -18.81 23.78 20.05
CA LYS A 673 -18.06 22.52 20.07
C LYS A 673 -16.94 22.45 18.99
N VAL A 674 -16.31 23.57 18.61
CA VAL A 674 -15.49 23.79 17.40
C VAL A 674 -14.12 24.46 17.65
N GLY A 675 -13.78 24.93 18.87
CA GLY A 675 -12.39 25.31 19.22
C GLY A 675 -11.66 26.17 18.16
N LYS A 676 -12.26 27.28 17.74
CA LYS A 676 -11.78 28.14 16.64
C LYS A 676 -10.85 29.25 17.17
N PHE A 677 -9.66 28.88 17.66
CA PHE A 677 -8.66 29.88 17.99
C PHE A 677 -8.03 30.43 16.70
N PRO A 678 -7.76 31.75 16.60
CA PRO A 678 -7.20 32.33 15.38
C PRO A 678 -5.81 31.78 15.05
N THR A 679 -5.53 31.61 13.76
CA THR A 679 -4.20 31.26 13.26
C THR A 679 -3.34 32.52 13.19
N LEU A 680 -2.07 32.42 13.60
CA LEU A 680 -1.11 33.52 13.55
C LEU A 680 -0.77 33.89 12.10
N VAL A 681 -0.71 35.19 11.82
CA VAL A 681 -0.19 35.78 10.58
C VAL A 681 0.92 36.76 10.91
N SER A 682 2.05 36.64 10.20
CA SER A 682 3.20 37.54 10.27
C SER A 682 3.17 38.52 9.09
N HIS A 683 3.71 39.72 9.28
CA HIS A 683 3.85 40.74 8.23
C HIS A 683 4.81 40.35 7.09
N GLN A 684 5.58 39.27 7.27
CA GLN A 684 6.50 38.75 6.24
C GLN A 684 5.81 37.87 5.19
N GLU A 685 4.59 37.39 5.48
CA GLU A 685 3.85 36.46 4.62
C GLU A 685 2.67 37.18 3.95
N SER A 686 2.32 36.80 2.72
CA SER A 686 1.14 37.37 2.06
C SER A 686 -0.16 36.85 2.68
N LEU A 687 -1.07 37.77 3.02
CA LEU A 687 -2.37 37.44 3.61
C LEU A 687 -3.17 36.47 2.72
N GLU A 688 -3.10 36.63 1.39
CA GLU A 688 -3.78 35.77 0.42
C GLU A 688 -3.31 34.32 0.47
N SER A 689 -1.99 34.10 0.55
CA SER A 689 -1.41 32.75 0.68
C SER A 689 -1.91 32.07 1.95
N LYS A 690 -1.98 32.82 3.07
CA LYS A 690 -2.46 32.30 4.35
C LYS A 690 -3.96 31.99 4.35
N VAL A 691 -4.75 32.81 3.67
CA VAL A 691 -6.19 32.56 3.47
C VAL A 691 -6.38 31.28 2.66
N ASN A 692 -5.63 31.10 1.58
CA ASN A 692 -5.71 29.88 0.75
C ASN A 692 -5.19 28.64 1.50
N GLU A 693 -4.13 28.77 2.29
CA GLU A 693 -3.66 27.71 3.18
C GLU A 693 -4.72 27.32 4.20
N THR A 694 -5.39 28.31 4.81
CA THR A 694 -6.48 28.07 5.77
C THR A 694 -7.66 27.38 5.10
N LYS A 695 -7.99 27.74 3.86
CA LYS A 695 -9.05 27.09 3.05
C LYS A 695 -8.70 25.67 2.64
N ALA A 696 -7.42 25.36 2.44
CA ALA A 696 -6.93 24.03 2.11
C ALA A 696 -6.64 23.15 3.34
N MET A 697 -6.57 23.75 4.54
CA MET A 697 -6.26 23.04 5.77
C MET A 697 -7.48 22.27 6.28
N VAL A 698 -7.25 21.00 6.56
CA VAL A 698 -8.27 20.07 6.99
C VAL A 698 -7.88 19.45 8.33
N LYS A 699 -8.77 19.51 9.31
CA LYS A 699 -8.51 19.10 10.70
C LYS A 699 -9.22 17.79 11.03
N PHE A 700 -8.41 16.76 11.30
CA PHE A 700 -8.86 15.50 11.89
C PHE A 700 -8.83 15.63 13.40
N GLN A 701 -10.00 15.62 14.03
CA GLN A 701 -10.11 15.69 15.49
C GLN A 701 -11.12 14.68 15.99
N LEU A 702 -10.65 13.72 16.78
CA LEU A 702 -11.52 12.77 17.44
C LEU A 702 -12.23 13.43 18.63
N LYS A 703 -13.57 13.51 18.55
CA LYS A 703 -14.42 14.06 19.61
C LYS A 703 -14.85 12.94 20.57
N LYS A 704 -16.12 12.91 20.97
CA LYS A 704 -16.70 11.85 21.80
C LYS A 704 -17.19 10.65 20.98
N VAL A 705 -17.45 10.85 19.70
CA VAL A 705 -18.01 9.87 18.77
C VAL A 705 -16.87 9.24 17.97
N LEU A 706 -17.03 7.96 17.59
CA LEU A 706 -16.04 7.19 16.83
C LEU A 706 -16.05 7.49 15.34
N CYS A 707 -16.99 8.31 14.86
CA CYS A 707 -17.09 8.73 13.48
C CYS A 707 -16.64 10.18 13.33
N MET A 708 -15.96 10.48 12.23
CA MET A 708 -15.55 11.83 11.85
C MET A 708 -15.79 12.08 10.38
N GLY A 709 -16.41 13.22 10.06
CA GLY A 709 -16.60 13.72 8.70
C GLY A 709 -15.64 14.88 8.42
N VAL A 710 -15.07 14.88 7.23
CA VAL A 710 -14.03 15.82 6.82
C VAL A 710 -14.21 16.19 5.36
N ALA A 711 -14.30 17.48 5.03
CA ALA A 711 -14.45 17.90 3.63
C ALA A 711 -13.14 17.75 2.84
N VAL A 712 -13.21 17.01 1.74
CA VAL A 712 -12.05 16.63 0.91
C VAL A 712 -12.14 17.15 -0.52
N GLY A 713 -13.33 17.56 -0.99
CA GLY A 713 -13.48 18.14 -2.32
C GLY A 713 -14.82 18.82 -2.53
N ASN A 714 -15.09 19.22 -3.78
CA ASN A 714 -16.39 19.68 -4.24
C ASN A 714 -16.63 19.19 -5.67
N CYS A 715 -17.89 19.14 -6.11
CA CYS A 715 -18.26 18.58 -7.42
C CYS A 715 -17.82 19.45 -8.62
N GLN A 716 -17.22 20.63 -8.40
CA GLN A 716 -16.61 21.44 -9.46
C GLN A 716 -15.14 21.08 -9.72
N MET A 717 -14.52 20.29 -8.84
CA MET A 717 -13.14 19.82 -9.00
C MET A 717 -13.06 18.67 -10.00
N GLU A 718 -11.91 18.51 -10.64
CA GLU A 718 -11.67 17.33 -11.46
C GLU A 718 -11.56 16.07 -10.59
N GLU A 719 -12.02 14.93 -11.11
CA GLU A 719 -11.97 13.63 -10.41
C GLU A 719 -10.56 13.29 -9.91
N LYS A 720 -9.52 13.66 -10.68
CA LYS A 720 -8.12 13.50 -10.30
C LYS A 720 -7.74 14.33 -9.05
N GLN A 721 -8.26 15.55 -8.94
CA GLN A 721 -7.99 16.44 -7.81
C GLN A 721 -8.70 15.93 -6.54
N ILE A 722 -9.93 15.43 -6.69
CA ILE A 722 -10.68 14.80 -5.59
C ILE A 722 -9.95 13.56 -5.09
N PHE A 723 -9.49 12.70 -6.00
CA PHE A 723 -8.72 11.49 -5.66
C PHE A 723 -7.46 11.81 -4.86
N GLN A 724 -6.66 12.80 -5.29
CA GLN A 724 -5.46 13.24 -4.59
C GLN A 724 -5.78 13.72 -3.16
N ASN A 725 -6.83 14.52 -3.02
CA ASN A 725 -7.26 15.03 -1.71
C ASN A 725 -7.74 13.90 -0.78
N VAL A 726 -8.48 12.92 -1.30
CA VAL A 726 -8.95 11.77 -0.51
C VAL A 726 -7.78 10.89 -0.08
N GLN A 727 -6.87 10.56 -1.00
CA GLN A 727 -5.71 9.70 -0.71
C GLN A 727 -4.81 10.32 0.36
N LEU A 728 -4.49 11.61 0.24
CA LEU A 728 -3.69 12.33 1.23
C LEU A 728 -4.40 12.41 2.60
N SER A 729 -5.70 12.65 2.59
CA SER A 729 -6.54 12.68 3.80
C SER A 729 -6.53 11.35 4.56
N VAL A 730 -6.71 10.23 3.85
CA VAL A 730 -6.72 8.90 4.46
C VAL A 730 -5.32 8.53 4.99
N ASN A 731 -4.28 8.75 4.20
CA ASN A 731 -2.90 8.46 4.61
C ASN A 731 -2.49 9.26 5.85
N PHE A 732 -2.86 10.54 5.89
CA PHE A 732 -2.61 11.38 7.06
C PHE A 732 -3.37 10.88 8.29
N LEU A 733 -4.66 10.54 8.16
CA LEU A 733 -5.42 9.99 9.29
C LEU A 733 -4.76 8.71 9.83
N VAL A 734 -4.38 7.80 8.94
CA VAL A 734 -3.73 6.54 9.31
C VAL A 734 -2.46 6.81 10.13
N SER A 735 -1.68 7.82 9.78
CA SER A 735 -0.47 8.19 10.55
C SER A 735 -0.76 8.69 11.97
N LEU A 736 -1.97 9.23 12.24
CA LEU A 736 -2.39 9.69 13.56
C LEU A 736 -2.91 8.56 14.46
N LEU A 737 -3.23 7.40 13.89
CA LEU A 737 -3.81 6.26 14.58
C LEU A 737 -2.72 5.35 15.14
N LYS A 738 -2.82 5.02 16.43
CA LYS A 738 -1.85 4.17 17.14
C LYS A 738 -1.64 2.79 16.51
N LYS A 739 -2.66 2.25 15.82
CA LYS A 739 -2.59 0.96 15.10
C LYS A 739 -2.76 1.13 13.58
N ASN A 740 -2.51 2.33 13.05
CA ASN A 740 -2.63 2.64 11.62
C ASN A 740 -3.99 2.17 11.05
N TRP A 741 -3.96 1.41 9.96
CA TRP A 741 -5.14 0.86 9.26
C TRP A 741 -6.07 0.02 10.13
N GLN A 742 -5.57 -0.65 11.17
CA GLN A 742 -6.40 -1.52 12.01
C GLN A 742 -7.45 -0.76 12.82
N ASN A 743 -7.25 0.54 13.03
CA ASN A 743 -8.20 1.41 13.71
C ASN A 743 -9.23 2.03 12.74
N VAL A 744 -9.06 1.88 11.43
CA VAL A 744 -10.00 2.37 10.42
C VAL A 744 -11.01 1.27 10.16
N GLY A 745 -12.28 1.51 10.52
CA GLY A 745 -13.36 0.55 10.37
C GLY A 745 -14.05 0.66 9.02
N LYS A 746 -14.65 1.82 8.74
CA LYS A 746 -15.32 2.12 7.47
C LYS A 746 -14.93 3.52 7.01
N VAL A 747 -14.77 3.71 5.70
CA VAL A 747 -14.57 5.03 5.09
C VAL A 747 -15.67 5.23 4.06
N PHE A 748 -16.46 6.28 4.23
CA PHE A 748 -17.52 6.70 3.32
C PHE A 748 -17.11 7.99 2.65
N VAL A 749 -17.57 8.21 1.41
CA VAL A 749 -17.47 9.51 0.76
C VAL A 749 -18.88 10.00 0.41
N PRO A 750 -19.66 10.51 1.39
CA PRO A 750 -20.97 11.04 1.11
C PRO A 750 -20.93 12.48 0.60
N GLU A 751 -22.03 12.84 -0.03
CA GLU A 751 -22.35 14.21 -0.41
C GLU A 751 -23.16 14.89 0.71
N GLU A 752 -22.74 16.06 1.19
CA GLU A 752 -23.45 16.76 2.28
C GLU A 752 -24.51 17.74 1.73
N HIS A 753 -25.76 17.69 2.27
CA HIS A 753 -26.74 18.77 2.11
C HIS A 753 -27.18 19.35 3.46
N TYR A 754 -27.66 20.59 3.46
CA TYR A 754 -28.23 21.29 4.61
C TYR A 754 -29.45 20.53 5.19
N GLY A 755 -29.20 19.47 5.97
CA GLY A 755 -30.21 18.75 6.76
C GLY A 755 -30.65 17.38 6.21
N GLU A 756 -30.35 17.03 4.96
CA GLU A 756 -30.64 15.71 4.38
C GLU A 756 -29.41 15.25 3.58
N THR A 757 -28.92 14.04 3.77
CA THR A 757 -27.76 13.49 3.04
C THR A 757 -28.23 12.41 2.07
N ASN A 758 -27.93 12.57 0.77
CA ASN A 758 -27.95 11.43 -0.17
C ASN A 758 -26.52 10.85 -0.22
N SER A 759 -26.36 9.61 0.24
CA SER A 759 -25.07 8.95 0.33
C SER A 759 -24.83 8.05 -0.90
N CYS A 760 -23.75 8.28 -1.63
CA CYS A 760 -23.15 7.21 -2.44
C CYS A 760 -22.25 6.40 -1.50
N VAL A 761 -22.58 5.10 -1.34
CA VAL A 761 -21.92 4.25 -0.35
C VAL A 761 -20.66 3.65 -0.96
N LEU A 762 -19.50 4.18 -0.57
CA LEU A 762 -18.24 3.46 -0.67
C LEU A 762 -18.13 2.44 0.45
N LYS A 763 -18.23 1.15 0.14
CA LYS A 763 -17.75 0.08 1.01
C LYS A 763 -16.28 -0.17 0.70
N LEU A 764 -15.38 0.28 1.57
CA LEU A 764 -14.06 -0.36 1.65
C LEU A 764 -14.25 -1.70 2.37
N GLN A 765 -14.00 -2.82 1.68
CA GLN A 765 -13.91 -4.14 2.29
C GLN A 765 -12.77 -4.17 3.33
N GLU A 766 -13.10 -4.43 4.58
CA GLU A 766 -12.73 -5.71 5.20
C GLU A 766 -14.05 -6.48 5.40
N ALA A 767 -13.97 -7.80 5.47
CA ALA A 767 -15.10 -8.72 5.61
C ALA A 767 -16.09 -8.33 6.75
N ALA A 768 -17.30 -8.91 6.66
CA ALA A 768 -18.57 -8.69 7.39
C ALA A 768 -19.66 -7.80 6.74
N SER A 769 -20.69 -8.47 6.22
CA SER A 769 -22.11 -8.06 6.19
C SER A 769 -22.65 -7.89 7.63
N PHE A 770 -23.62 -7.04 7.96
CA PHE A 770 -24.99 -6.76 7.47
C PHE A 770 -25.23 -5.22 7.44
N CYS A 771 -26.18 -4.54 6.78
CA CYS A 771 -27.45 -4.82 6.07
C CYS A 771 -27.48 -3.99 4.75
N PRO A 772 -28.48 -4.17 3.84
CA PRO A 772 -28.86 -3.06 2.96
C PRO A 772 -29.31 -1.90 3.84
N ALA A 773 -28.73 -0.71 3.66
CA ALA A 773 -29.26 0.47 4.30
C ALA A 773 -30.66 0.68 3.72
N THR A 774 -31.68 0.29 4.49
CA THR A 774 -32.95 0.98 4.41
C THR A 774 -32.71 2.43 4.87
N GLU A 775 -33.56 3.37 4.47
CA GLU A 775 -33.48 4.78 4.89
C GLU A 775 -33.26 4.97 6.41
N ALA A 776 -33.57 3.95 7.22
CA ALA A 776 -33.36 3.89 8.67
C ALA A 776 -31.89 3.92 9.14
N ASP A 777 -30.93 3.33 8.43
CA ASP A 777 -29.51 3.30 8.86
C ASP A 777 -28.80 4.64 8.62
N ALA A 778 -29.18 5.35 7.55
CA ALA A 778 -28.82 6.75 7.34
C ALA A 778 -29.43 7.65 8.43
N PHE A 779 -30.64 7.31 8.91
CA PHE A 779 -31.35 8.01 9.99
C PHE A 779 -30.66 7.86 11.36
N LEU A 780 -30.13 6.68 11.70
CA LEU A 780 -29.42 6.43 12.96
C LEU A 780 -28.08 7.18 13.05
N PHE A 781 -27.38 7.36 11.93
CA PHE A 781 -26.18 8.19 11.86
C PHE A 781 -26.51 9.69 11.97
N HIS A 782 -27.63 10.14 11.41
CA HIS A 782 -28.11 11.52 11.49
C HIS A 782 -28.31 11.95 12.96
N HIS A 783 -28.85 11.07 13.81
CA HIS A 783 -29.04 11.34 15.24
C HIS A 783 -27.74 11.47 16.06
N CYS A 784 -26.62 10.94 15.57
CA CYS A 784 -25.32 11.12 16.22
C CYS A 784 -24.65 12.47 15.88
N PHE A 785 -25.09 13.15 14.82
CA PHE A 785 -24.48 14.38 14.29
C PHE A 785 -25.35 15.65 14.45
N ALA A 786 -26.62 15.53 14.85
CA ALA A 786 -27.39 16.62 15.47
C ALA A 786 -26.96 16.87 16.93
#